data_AF-P43535-F1
#
_entry.id   AF-P43535-F1
#
_cell.length_a   1.000
_cell.length_b   1.000
_cell.length_c   1.000
_cell.angle_alpha   90.00
_cell.angle_beta   90.00
_cell.angle_gamma   90.00
#
_symmetry.space_group_name_H-M   'P 1'
#
loop_
_entity.id
_entity.type
_entity.pdbx_description
1 polymer ?
#
loop_
_entity_poly.entity_id
_entity_poly.type
_entity_poly.pdbx_seq_one_letter_code
_entity_poly.pdbx_strand_id
1 'polypeptide(L)'
;MASIGSQVRKAASSIDPIVTDYAVGYFNHLSGITFDAVQSKQVDLSTEVQFVSDLLIDAGASKAKVKELSESILKQLTTQLKENEAKLELTGDTSKRLLDINVLKSHNSKSDINVSLSMLGVNGDIEHTGRKMETRVDLKKLAKAEQKIAKKVAKRNNKFVKYEASKLINDQKEEDYDSFFLQINPLEFGSSAGKSKDIHIDTFDLYVGDGQRILSNAQLTLSFGHRYGLVGQNGIGKSTLLRALSRRELNVPKHVSILHVEQELRGDDTKALQSVLDADVWRKQLLSEEAKINERLKEMDVLRQEFEEDSLEVKKLDNEREDLDNHLIQISDKLVDMESDKAEARAASILYGLGFSTEAQQQPTNSFSGGWRMRLSLARALFCQPDLLLLDEPSNMLDVPSIAYLAEYLKTYPNTVLTVSHDRAFLNEVATDIIYQHNERLDYYRGQDFDTFYTTKEERRKNAQREYDNQMVYRKHLQEFIDKYRYNAAKSQEAQSRIKKLEKLPVLEPPEQDKTIDFKFPECDKLSPPIIQLQDVSFGYDENNLLLKDVNLDVQMDSRIALVGANGCGKTTLLKIMMEQLRPLKGFVSRNPRLRIGYFTQHHVDSMDLTTSAVDWMSKSFPGKTDEEYRRHLGSFGITGTLGLQKMQLLSGGQKSRVAFAALCLNNPHILVLDEPSNHLDTTGLDALVEALKNFNGGVLMVSHDISVIDSVCKEIWVSEQGTVKRFEGTIYDYRDYILQSADAAGVVKKH
;
A
#
# COMPACT_ATOMS: atom_id res chain seq x y z
N MET A 1 -37.19 -17.25 -30.35
CA MET A 1 -35.76 -17.51 -30.63
C MET A 1 -35.29 -18.57 -29.65
N ALA A 2 -34.79 -19.71 -30.14
CA ALA A 2 -34.13 -20.67 -29.26
C ALA A 2 -32.94 -19.93 -28.61
N SER A 3 -32.86 -19.95 -27.27
CA SER A 3 -31.70 -19.39 -26.56
C SER A 3 -30.42 -19.96 -27.18
N ILE A 4 -29.41 -19.12 -27.41
CA ILE A 4 -28.08 -19.53 -27.91
C ILE A 4 -27.59 -20.75 -27.12
N GLY A 5 -27.83 -20.76 -25.80
CA GLY A 5 -27.52 -21.89 -24.93
C GLY A 5 -28.20 -23.21 -25.32
N SER A 6 -29.45 -23.17 -25.79
CA SER A 6 -30.16 -24.38 -26.23
C SER A 6 -29.68 -24.90 -27.58
N GLN A 7 -29.25 -24.01 -28.48
CA GLN A 7 -28.69 -24.39 -29.78
C GLN A 7 -27.33 -25.07 -29.59
N VAL A 8 -26.45 -24.47 -28.76
CA VAL A 8 -25.13 -25.01 -28.43
C VAL A 8 -25.28 -26.39 -27.77
N ARG A 9 -26.17 -26.54 -26.77
CA ARG A 9 -26.41 -27.84 -26.13
C ARG A 9 -26.99 -28.91 -27.07
N LYS A 10 -27.77 -28.53 -28.09
CA LYS A 10 -28.26 -29.48 -29.12
C LYS A 10 -27.17 -29.94 -30.09
N ALA A 11 -26.21 -29.06 -30.41
CA ALA A 11 -25.09 -29.40 -31.27
C ALA A 11 -24.01 -30.22 -30.54
N ALA A 12 -23.78 -29.92 -29.26
CA ALA A 12 -22.73 -30.48 -28.41
C ALA A 12 -23.28 -31.40 -27.30
N SER A 13 -24.20 -32.31 -27.64
CA SER A 13 -24.82 -33.20 -26.65
C SER A 13 -23.86 -34.23 -26.02
N SER A 14 -22.68 -34.44 -26.62
CA SER A 14 -21.67 -35.41 -26.19
C SER A 14 -20.48 -34.79 -25.43
N ILE A 15 -20.46 -33.47 -25.25
CA ILE A 15 -19.31 -32.74 -24.69
C ILE A 15 -19.49 -32.50 -23.18
N ASP A 16 -18.37 -32.39 -22.47
CA ASP A 16 -18.32 -31.95 -21.07
C ASP A 16 -19.08 -30.62 -20.86
N PRO A 17 -20.01 -30.54 -19.88
CA PRO A 17 -20.77 -29.35 -19.55
C PRO A 17 -19.93 -28.06 -19.48
N ILE A 18 -18.70 -28.14 -18.96
CA ILE A 18 -17.82 -26.98 -18.76
C ILE A 18 -17.48 -26.32 -20.09
N VAL A 19 -17.15 -27.12 -21.11
CA VAL A 19 -16.79 -26.60 -22.44
C VAL A 19 -18.02 -26.00 -23.12
N THR A 20 -19.19 -26.63 -23.00
CA THR A 20 -20.44 -26.06 -23.50
C THR A 20 -20.80 -24.75 -22.80
N ASP A 21 -20.63 -24.63 -21.49
CA ASP A 21 -20.93 -23.40 -20.76
C ASP A 21 -19.92 -22.28 -21.09
N TYR A 22 -18.64 -22.63 -21.31
CA TYR A 22 -17.65 -21.69 -21.84
C TYR A 22 -18.04 -21.17 -23.23
N ALA A 23 -18.40 -22.06 -24.16
CA ALA A 23 -18.84 -21.68 -25.49
C ALA A 23 -20.11 -20.80 -25.46
N VAL A 24 -21.07 -21.10 -24.57
CA VAL A 24 -22.27 -20.26 -24.37
C VAL A 24 -21.91 -18.90 -23.78
N GLY A 25 -20.99 -18.85 -22.81
CA GLY A 25 -20.45 -17.60 -22.27
C GLY A 25 -19.79 -16.75 -23.36
N TYR A 26 -19.00 -17.38 -24.24
CA TYR A 26 -18.31 -16.71 -25.34
C TYR A 26 -19.30 -16.16 -26.39
N PHE A 27 -20.29 -16.95 -26.82
CA PHE A 27 -21.31 -16.44 -27.74
C PHE A 27 -22.17 -15.33 -27.14
N ASN A 28 -22.46 -15.38 -25.84
CA ASN A 28 -23.16 -14.29 -25.14
C ASN A 28 -22.27 -13.03 -25.06
N HIS A 29 -20.96 -13.19 -24.89
CA HIS A 29 -20.00 -12.09 -24.94
C HIS A 29 -19.96 -11.45 -26.33
N LEU A 30 -19.88 -12.26 -27.40
CA LEU A 30 -19.96 -11.77 -28.79
C LEU A 30 -21.28 -11.04 -29.07
N SER A 31 -22.41 -11.57 -28.59
CA SER A 31 -23.70 -10.87 -28.70
C SER A 31 -23.69 -9.55 -27.92
N GLY A 32 -23.05 -9.49 -26.76
CA GLY A 32 -22.83 -8.26 -26.00
C GLY A 32 -21.99 -7.23 -26.76
N ILE A 33 -20.91 -7.65 -27.41
CA ILE A 33 -20.06 -6.79 -28.25
C ILE A 33 -20.84 -6.25 -29.45
N THR A 34 -21.68 -7.05 -30.11
CA THR A 34 -22.51 -6.56 -31.23
C THR A 34 -23.55 -5.51 -30.83
N PHE A 35 -23.83 -5.36 -29.53
CA PHE A 35 -24.65 -4.26 -29.01
C PHE A 35 -23.88 -2.95 -28.86
N ASP A 36 -22.56 -3.00 -28.75
CA ASP A 36 -21.71 -1.84 -28.53
C ASP A 36 -21.00 -1.46 -29.83
N ALA A 37 -21.50 -0.42 -30.49
CA ALA A 37 -21.07 -0.04 -31.85
C ALA A 37 -19.59 0.38 -31.95
N VAL A 38 -18.97 0.71 -30.82
CA VAL A 38 -17.54 1.03 -30.77
C VAL A 38 -16.70 -0.25 -30.73
N GLN A 39 -17.09 -1.22 -29.90
CA GLN A 39 -16.40 -2.50 -29.80
C GLN A 39 -16.64 -3.38 -31.04
N SER A 40 -17.78 -3.23 -31.71
CA SER A 40 -18.08 -3.99 -32.92
C SER A 40 -17.11 -3.73 -34.07
N LYS A 41 -16.39 -2.60 -34.07
CA LYS A 41 -15.35 -2.33 -35.09
C LYS A 41 -14.04 -3.11 -34.87
N GLN A 42 -13.83 -3.66 -33.68
CA GLN A 42 -12.58 -4.34 -33.33
C GLN A 42 -12.65 -5.86 -33.49
N VAL A 43 -13.85 -6.43 -33.72
CA VAL A 43 -14.05 -7.88 -33.68
C VAL A 43 -14.50 -8.40 -35.04
N ASP A 44 -13.64 -9.19 -35.68
CA ASP A 44 -14.01 -9.98 -36.86
C ASP A 44 -14.92 -11.13 -36.44
N LEU A 45 -16.23 -10.94 -36.56
CA LEU A 45 -17.25 -11.93 -36.19
C LEU A 45 -17.04 -13.31 -36.82
N SER A 46 -16.47 -13.37 -38.04
CA SER A 46 -16.20 -14.65 -38.70
C SER A 46 -15.09 -15.45 -38.05
N THR A 47 -14.01 -14.80 -37.61
CA THR A 47 -12.86 -15.48 -37.00
C THR A 47 -13.21 -15.97 -35.60
N GLU A 48 -13.95 -15.18 -34.82
CA GLU A 48 -14.38 -15.56 -33.48
C GLU A 48 -15.39 -16.72 -33.49
N VAL A 49 -16.36 -16.70 -34.40
CA VAL A 49 -17.29 -17.82 -34.55
C VAL A 49 -16.55 -19.08 -35.04
N GLN A 50 -15.52 -18.93 -35.88
CA GLN A 50 -14.65 -20.05 -36.26
C GLN A 50 -13.88 -20.60 -35.06
N PHE A 51 -13.28 -19.75 -34.23
CA PHE A 51 -12.55 -20.17 -33.03
C PHE A 51 -13.42 -21.02 -32.09
N VAL A 52 -14.65 -20.57 -31.79
CA VAL A 52 -15.57 -21.35 -30.96
C VAL A 52 -16.02 -22.63 -31.67
N SER A 53 -16.16 -22.61 -33.00
CA SER A 53 -16.51 -23.80 -33.77
C SER A 53 -15.39 -24.85 -33.74
N ASP A 54 -14.13 -24.44 -33.82
CA ASP A 54 -12.98 -25.34 -33.75
C ASP A 54 -12.82 -25.90 -32.33
N LEU A 55 -13.02 -25.07 -31.30
CA LEU A 55 -13.03 -25.52 -29.89
C LEU A 55 -14.11 -26.59 -29.62
N LEU A 56 -15.30 -26.45 -30.22
CA LEU A 56 -16.35 -27.45 -30.13
C LEU A 56 -16.03 -28.72 -30.93
N ILE A 57 -15.38 -28.60 -32.09
CA ILE A 57 -14.96 -29.76 -32.91
C ILE A 57 -13.87 -30.55 -32.18
N ASP A 58 -12.88 -29.87 -31.60
CA ASP A 58 -11.78 -30.48 -30.86
C ASP A 58 -12.26 -31.16 -29.56
N ALA A 59 -13.29 -30.60 -28.93
CA ALA A 59 -13.95 -31.23 -27.79
C ALA A 59 -14.89 -32.40 -28.17
N GLY A 60 -15.05 -32.73 -29.46
CA GLY A 60 -15.73 -33.92 -29.94
C GLY A 60 -17.18 -33.74 -30.42
N ALA A 61 -17.63 -32.51 -30.73
CA ALA A 61 -18.94 -32.29 -31.34
C ALA A 61 -18.98 -32.75 -32.80
N SER A 62 -20.17 -33.14 -33.28
CA SER A 62 -20.32 -33.56 -34.67
C SER A 62 -20.11 -32.37 -35.62
N LYS A 63 -19.13 -32.48 -36.53
CA LYS A 63 -18.72 -31.43 -37.47
C LYS A 63 -19.88 -30.86 -38.30
N ALA A 64 -20.89 -31.68 -38.64
CA ALA A 64 -22.07 -31.24 -39.38
C ALA A 64 -22.98 -30.30 -38.57
N LYS A 65 -23.32 -30.66 -37.33
CA LYS A 65 -24.18 -29.82 -36.47
C LYS A 65 -23.49 -28.52 -36.05
N VAL A 66 -22.17 -28.56 -35.82
CA VAL A 66 -21.41 -27.36 -35.46
C VAL A 66 -21.38 -26.36 -36.62
N LYS A 67 -21.24 -26.82 -37.88
CA LYS A 67 -21.33 -25.94 -39.05
C LYS A 67 -22.71 -25.29 -39.21
N GLU A 68 -23.77 -26.05 -39.03
CA GLU A 68 -25.14 -25.51 -39.10
C GLU A 68 -25.40 -24.48 -37.98
N LEU A 69 -24.85 -24.72 -36.78
CA LEU A 69 -24.89 -23.79 -35.67
C LEU A 69 -24.07 -22.51 -35.95
N SER A 70 -22.85 -22.64 -36.48
CA SER A 70 -22.00 -21.49 -36.81
C SER A 70 -22.66 -20.60 -37.87
N GLU A 71 -23.28 -21.19 -38.90
CA GLU A 71 -23.98 -20.41 -39.93
C GLU A 71 -25.24 -19.71 -39.38
N SER A 72 -26.00 -20.39 -38.50
CA SER A 72 -27.16 -19.81 -37.81
C SER A 72 -26.78 -18.61 -36.94
N ILE A 73 -25.76 -18.78 -36.10
CA ILE A 73 -25.30 -17.72 -35.18
C ILE A 73 -24.68 -16.56 -35.95
N LEU A 74 -23.87 -16.84 -36.97
CA LEU A 74 -23.26 -15.79 -37.79
C LEU A 74 -24.32 -14.97 -38.54
N LYS A 75 -25.38 -15.61 -39.07
CA LYS A 75 -26.54 -14.88 -39.63
C LYS A 75 -27.26 -14.03 -38.57
N GLN A 76 -27.48 -14.54 -37.36
CA GLN A 76 -28.13 -13.77 -36.30
C GLN A 76 -27.29 -12.55 -35.87
N LEU A 77 -25.99 -12.75 -35.61
CA LEU A 77 -25.10 -11.68 -35.18
C LEU A 77 -24.90 -10.63 -36.27
N THR A 78 -24.78 -11.03 -37.55
CA THR A 78 -24.69 -10.07 -38.67
C THR A 78 -25.99 -9.29 -38.89
N THR A 79 -27.15 -9.89 -38.64
CA THR A 79 -28.44 -9.18 -38.69
C THR A 79 -28.54 -8.17 -37.55
N GLN A 80 -28.13 -8.55 -36.34
CA GLN A 80 -28.09 -7.64 -35.17
C GLN A 80 -27.11 -6.48 -35.39
N LEU A 81 -25.94 -6.75 -35.96
CA LEU A 81 -24.95 -5.73 -36.28
C LEU A 81 -25.51 -4.72 -37.29
N LYS A 82 -26.15 -5.18 -38.38
CA LYS A 82 -26.79 -4.29 -39.36
C LYS A 82 -27.92 -3.45 -38.76
N GLU A 83 -28.73 -4.01 -37.86
CA GLU A 83 -29.77 -3.24 -37.17
C GLU A 83 -29.19 -2.18 -36.24
N ASN A 84 -28.04 -2.44 -35.62
CA ASN A 84 -27.37 -1.49 -34.74
C ASN A 84 -26.59 -0.41 -35.52
N GLU A 85 -25.95 -0.76 -36.64
CA GLU A 85 -25.33 0.20 -37.55
C GLU A 85 -26.38 1.15 -38.15
N ALA A 86 -27.52 0.63 -38.61
CA ALA A 86 -28.62 1.45 -39.12
C ALA A 86 -29.18 2.41 -38.06
N LYS A 87 -29.17 2.03 -36.78
CA LYS A 87 -29.54 2.93 -35.68
C LYS A 87 -28.47 4.01 -35.43
N LEU A 88 -27.19 3.72 -35.67
CA LEU A 88 -26.12 4.71 -35.55
C LEU A 88 -26.19 5.78 -36.65
N GLU A 89 -26.43 5.39 -37.90
CA GLU A 89 -26.50 6.34 -39.03
C GLU A 89 -27.64 7.36 -38.86
N LEU A 90 -28.75 6.96 -38.23
CA LEU A 90 -29.88 7.84 -37.91
C LEU A 90 -29.61 8.81 -36.75
N THR A 91 -28.63 8.53 -35.90
CA THR A 91 -28.32 9.33 -34.70
C THR A 91 -26.83 9.67 -34.66
N GLY A 92 -26.44 10.66 -35.46
CA GLY A 92 -25.04 11.11 -35.67
C GLY A 92 -24.31 11.74 -34.47
N ASP A 93 -24.55 11.28 -33.23
CA ASP A 93 -23.84 11.74 -32.02
C ASP A 93 -23.30 10.51 -31.26
N THR A 94 -22.09 10.06 -31.62
CA THR A 94 -21.40 8.90 -31.03
C THR A 94 -20.89 9.14 -29.60
N SER A 95 -20.76 10.40 -29.18
CA SER A 95 -20.12 10.76 -27.91
C SER A 95 -21.09 10.89 -26.73
N LYS A 96 -22.38 11.21 -26.96
CA LYS A 96 -23.30 11.50 -25.84
C LYS A 96 -23.92 10.27 -25.16
N ARG A 97 -24.02 9.12 -25.82
CA ARG A 97 -24.66 7.93 -25.22
C ARG A 97 -23.74 7.03 -24.40
N LEU A 98 -22.42 7.12 -24.58
CA LEU A 98 -21.46 6.29 -23.82
C LEU A 98 -21.46 6.63 -22.32
N LEU A 99 -21.72 7.89 -21.97
CA LEU A 99 -21.90 8.31 -20.58
C LEU A 99 -23.27 7.88 -20.02
N ASP A 100 -24.32 7.87 -20.84
CA ASP A 100 -25.66 7.56 -20.39
C ASP A 100 -25.93 6.06 -20.24
N ILE A 101 -25.28 5.15 -20.97
CA ILE A 101 -25.63 3.71 -20.90
C ILE A 101 -25.15 3.05 -19.60
N ASN A 102 -23.98 3.42 -19.07
CA ASN A 102 -23.52 2.92 -17.77
C ASN A 102 -24.31 3.56 -16.62
N VAL A 103 -24.74 4.82 -16.79
CA VAL A 103 -25.65 5.48 -15.84
C VAL A 103 -27.06 4.89 -15.92
N LEU A 104 -27.57 4.52 -17.10
CA LEU A 104 -28.87 3.87 -17.31
C LEU A 104 -28.89 2.42 -16.85
N LYS A 105 -27.79 1.66 -17.01
CA LYS A 105 -27.68 0.31 -16.44
C LYS A 105 -27.66 0.33 -14.90
N SER A 106 -27.08 1.37 -14.29
CA SER A 106 -27.14 1.57 -12.83
C SER A 106 -28.50 2.08 -12.32
N HIS A 107 -29.29 2.72 -13.19
CA HIS A 107 -30.64 3.17 -12.86
C HIS A 107 -31.71 2.08 -13.02
N ASN A 108 -31.52 1.14 -13.96
CA ASN A 108 -32.45 0.01 -14.12
C ASN A 108 -32.23 -1.13 -13.11
N SER A 109 -31.09 -1.22 -12.41
CA SER A 109 -30.91 -2.18 -11.32
C SER A 109 -31.54 -1.74 -9.99
N LYS A 110 -32.02 -0.49 -9.89
CA LYS A 110 -32.67 0.05 -8.69
C LYS A 110 -34.18 -0.19 -8.61
N SER A 111 -34.81 -0.73 -9.66
CA SER A 111 -36.25 -1.07 -9.62
C SER A 111 -36.57 -2.42 -8.96
N ASP A 112 -35.59 -3.32 -8.83
CA ASP A 112 -35.87 -4.71 -8.41
C ASP A 112 -35.66 -4.98 -6.89
N ILE A 113 -35.31 -3.95 -6.11
CA ILE A 113 -35.12 -4.09 -4.65
C ILE A 113 -36.42 -3.81 -3.85
N ASN A 114 -37.47 -3.28 -4.47
CA ASN A 114 -38.75 -3.03 -3.79
C ASN A 114 -39.73 -4.22 -3.79
N VAL A 115 -39.40 -5.32 -4.48
CA VAL A 115 -40.31 -6.48 -4.61
C VAL A 115 -40.08 -7.55 -3.52
N SER A 116 -38.96 -7.51 -2.80
CA SER A 116 -38.66 -8.49 -1.74
C SER A 116 -39.16 -8.10 -0.34
N LEU A 117 -39.55 -6.83 -0.11
CA LEU A 117 -40.11 -6.39 1.18
C LEU A 117 -41.65 -6.49 1.28
N SER A 118 -42.34 -6.74 0.17
CA SER A 118 -43.82 -6.85 0.14
C SER A 118 -44.35 -8.26 0.44
N MET A 119 -43.46 -9.25 0.61
CA MET A 119 -43.81 -10.66 0.87
C MET A 119 -43.95 -11.02 2.35
N LEU A 120 -43.55 -10.14 3.27
CA LEU A 120 -43.64 -10.38 4.72
C LEU A 120 -44.86 -9.64 5.31
N GLY A 121 -46.04 -10.08 4.89
CA GLY A 121 -47.32 -9.60 5.41
C GLY A 121 -47.62 -10.17 6.80
N VAL A 122 -47.60 -9.31 7.83
CA VAL A 122 -48.27 -9.54 9.11
C VAL A 122 -49.02 -8.27 9.49
N ASN A 123 -50.32 -8.24 9.18
CA ASN A 123 -51.29 -7.29 9.71
C ASN A 123 -52.04 -7.94 10.89
N GLY A 124 -52.24 -7.19 11.97
CA GLY A 124 -53.11 -7.54 13.09
C GLY A 124 -53.27 -6.38 14.08
N ASP A 125 -54.29 -5.55 13.85
CA ASP A 125 -55.24 -4.86 14.76
C ASP A 125 -54.70 -4.17 16.04
N ILE A 126 -54.63 -2.83 16.12
CA ILE A 126 -55.68 -1.84 16.50
C ILE A 126 -56.36 -2.11 17.86
N GLU A 127 -56.11 -1.25 18.87
CA GLU A 127 -57.16 -0.49 19.58
C GLU A 127 -56.62 0.63 20.51
N HIS A 128 -57.43 1.69 20.63
CA HIS A 128 -57.13 3.04 21.14
C HIS A 128 -57.47 3.25 22.64
N THR A 129 -56.84 4.26 23.28
CA THR A 129 -57.43 5.49 23.90
C THR A 129 -56.81 5.90 25.25
N GLY A 130 -56.55 7.22 25.44
CA GLY A 130 -56.43 7.84 26.78
C GLY A 130 -55.48 9.04 27.00
N ARG A 131 -55.83 10.24 26.47
CA ARG A 131 -55.65 11.66 26.92
C ARG A 131 -54.78 11.97 28.18
N LYS A 132 -54.11 13.13 28.40
CA LYS A 132 -53.87 14.46 27.76
C LYS A 132 -52.92 15.25 28.70
N MET A 133 -51.93 16.00 28.20
CA MET A 133 -51.67 17.38 28.65
C MET A 133 -50.79 18.12 27.62
N GLU A 134 -51.30 19.24 27.11
CA GLU A 134 -50.74 20.03 26.00
C GLU A 134 -49.74 21.08 26.50
N THR A 135 -48.53 21.10 25.95
CA THR A 135 -47.76 22.34 25.75
C THR A 135 -47.81 22.67 24.25
N ARG A 136 -48.40 23.82 23.92
CA ARG A 136 -48.55 24.31 22.55
C ARG A 136 -47.17 24.61 21.94
N VAL A 137 -46.57 23.61 21.32
CA VAL A 137 -45.60 23.80 20.25
C VAL A 137 -46.25 23.29 18.98
N ASP A 138 -46.33 24.15 17.94
CA ASP A 138 -46.80 23.76 16.61
C ASP A 138 -45.94 22.58 16.10
N LEU A 139 -46.38 21.35 16.34
CA LEU A 139 -45.67 20.12 15.94
C LEU A 139 -45.34 20.13 14.44
N LYS A 140 -46.18 20.77 13.62
CA LYS A 140 -45.93 20.96 12.19
C LYS A 140 -44.80 21.94 11.88
N LYS A 141 -44.59 22.98 12.69
CA LYS A 141 -43.45 23.91 12.53
C LYS A 141 -42.16 23.31 13.07
N LEU A 142 -42.22 22.59 14.18
CA LEU A 142 -41.09 21.82 14.72
C LEU A 142 -40.63 20.76 13.72
N ALA A 143 -41.54 19.95 13.18
CA ALA A 143 -41.22 18.96 12.15
C ALA A 143 -40.62 19.58 10.88
N LYS A 144 -41.12 20.76 10.43
CA LYS A 144 -40.51 21.48 9.29
C LYS A 144 -39.14 22.07 9.63
N ALA A 145 -38.90 22.51 10.86
CA ALA A 145 -37.61 23.00 11.32
C ALA A 145 -36.61 21.85 11.46
N GLU A 146 -37.01 20.74 12.07
CA GLU A 146 -36.24 19.50 12.15
C GLU A 146 -35.94 18.92 10.77
N GLN A 147 -36.90 18.91 9.82
CA GLN A 147 -36.61 18.51 8.45
C GLN A 147 -35.65 19.47 7.73
N LYS A 148 -35.68 20.77 8.01
CA LYS A 148 -34.70 21.73 7.47
C LYS A 148 -33.32 21.56 8.11
N ILE A 149 -33.26 21.29 9.42
CA ILE A 149 -32.01 20.98 10.12
C ILE A 149 -31.48 19.63 9.63
N ALA A 150 -32.30 18.61 9.51
CA ALA A 150 -31.95 17.31 8.95
C ALA A 150 -31.52 17.41 7.48
N LYS A 151 -32.15 18.26 6.64
CA LYS A 151 -31.68 18.53 5.27
C LYS A 151 -30.38 19.34 5.25
N LYS A 152 -30.16 20.28 6.19
CA LYS A 152 -28.89 21.02 6.33
C LYS A 152 -27.76 20.13 6.86
N VAL A 153 -28.07 19.23 7.80
CA VAL A 153 -27.17 18.21 8.35
C VAL A 153 -26.90 17.18 7.27
N ALA A 154 -27.89 16.70 6.51
CA ALA A 154 -27.68 15.82 5.36
C ALA A 154 -26.85 16.49 4.25
N LYS A 155 -27.06 17.79 3.96
CA LYS A 155 -26.22 18.55 3.03
C LYS A 155 -24.81 18.81 3.56
N ARG A 156 -24.63 18.95 4.88
CA ARG A 156 -23.30 19.01 5.54
C ARG A 156 -22.64 17.62 5.62
N ASN A 157 -23.44 16.56 5.69
CA ASN A 157 -23.03 15.17 5.75
C ASN A 157 -22.73 14.56 4.37
N ASN A 158 -22.57 15.38 3.33
CA ASN A 158 -22.00 14.93 2.05
C ASN A 158 -20.46 15.00 2.01
N LYS A 159 -19.81 15.13 3.17
CA LYS A 159 -18.36 14.93 3.37
C LYS A 159 -18.05 13.64 4.15
N PHE A 160 -18.90 12.61 4.04
CA PHE A 160 -18.65 11.31 4.66
C PHE A 160 -17.96 10.39 3.65
N VAL A 161 -16.65 10.25 3.76
CA VAL A 161 -15.91 9.18 3.06
C VAL A 161 -16.15 7.90 3.85
N LYS A 162 -17.19 7.14 3.46
CA LYS A 162 -17.38 5.77 3.92
C LYS A 162 -16.44 4.85 3.13
N TYR A 163 -15.44 4.31 3.81
CA TYR A 163 -14.57 3.29 3.24
C TYR A 163 -15.24 1.91 3.36
N GLU A 164 -15.96 1.50 2.33
CA GLU A 164 -16.47 0.13 2.23
C GLU A 164 -15.27 -0.82 2.02
N ALA A 165 -14.93 -1.62 3.04
CA ALA A 165 -13.94 -2.70 2.96
C ALA A 165 -14.22 -3.68 1.79
N SER A 166 -15.43 -3.63 1.23
CA SER A 166 -15.86 -4.35 0.03
C SER A 166 -15.14 -3.91 -1.26
N LYS A 167 -14.62 -2.68 -1.36
CA LYS A 167 -13.83 -2.25 -2.53
C LYS A 167 -12.43 -2.88 -2.57
N LEU A 168 -11.88 -3.28 -1.42
CA LEU A 168 -10.61 -4.03 -1.35
C LEU A 168 -10.74 -5.47 -1.90
N ILE A 169 -11.96 -5.99 -2.03
CA ILE A 169 -12.20 -7.36 -2.51
C ILE A 169 -12.60 -7.36 -4.01
N ASN A 170 -12.97 -6.19 -4.58
CA ASN A 170 -13.50 -6.09 -5.94
C ASN A 170 -12.72 -5.18 -6.92
N ASP A 171 -11.58 -4.60 -6.53
CA ASP A 171 -10.75 -3.77 -7.44
C ASP A 171 -9.40 -4.44 -7.78
N GLN A 172 -9.41 -5.28 -8.82
CA GLN A 172 -8.37 -5.28 -9.86
C GLN A 172 -9.07 -5.57 -11.20
N LYS A 173 -9.98 -4.67 -11.62
CA LYS A 173 -9.97 -4.32 -13.04
C LYS A 173 -8.77 -3.40 -13.17
N GLU A 174 -7.76 -3.87 -13.90
CA GLU A 174 -6.53 -3.15 -14.21
C GLU A 174 -6.88 -1.79 -14.81
N GLU A 175 -6.96 -0.75 -13.98
CA GLU A 175 -6.86 0.62 -14.47
C GLU A 175 -5.39 0.83 -14.80
N ASP A 176 -5.06 0.98 -16.08
CA ASP A 176 -3.70 1.26 -16.55
C ASP A 176 -3.10 2.41 -15.72
N TYR A 177 -1.88 2.21 -15.19
CA TYR A 177 -1.14 3.20 -14.39
C TYR A 177 -1.16 4.59 -15.04
N ASP A 178 -0.97 4.63 -16.36
CA ASP A 178 -0.98 5.85 -17.16
C ASP A 178 -2.33 6.58 -17.07
N SER A 179 -3.44 5.83 -17.13
CA SER A 179 -4.80 6.38 -17.04
C SER A 179 -5.10 6.94 -15.65
N PHE A 180 -4.68 6.25 -14.60
CA PHE A 180 -4.84 6.69 -13.22
C PHE A 180 -4.01 7.96 -12.94
N PHE A 181 -2.76 7.98 -13.41
CA PHE A 181 -1.87 9.13 -13.25
C PHE A 181 -2.42 10.39 -13.95
N LEU A 182 -2.93 10.26 -15.18
CA LEU A 182 -3.52 11.38 -15.93
C LEU A 182 -4.81 11.90 -15.31
N GLN A 183 -5.64 11.01 -14.74
CA GLN A 183 -6.84 11.42 -14.03
C GLN A 183 -6.52 12.22 -12.77
N ILE A 184 -5.46 11.83 -12.06
CA ILE A 184 -5.05 12.47 -10.81
C ILE A 184 -4.29 13.76 -11.08
N ASN A 185 -3.45 13.80 -12.10
CA ASN A 185 -2.59 14.94 -12.42
C ASN A 185 -2.89 15.47 -13.82
N PRO A 186 -4.03 16.16 -14.03
CA PRO A 186 -4.32 16.76 -15.33
C PRO A 186 -3.31 17.87 -15.64
N LEU A 187 -2.73 17.86 -16.84
CA LEU A 187 -1.88 18.97 -17.30
C LEU A 187 -2.78 20.17 -17.57
N GLU A 188 -2.77 21.14 -16.66
CA GLU A 188 -3.45 22.41 -16.91
C GLU A 188 -2.67 23.19 -17.96
N PHE A 189 -3.23 23.30 -19.17
CA PHE A 189 -2.84 24.30 -20.16
C PHE A 189 -3.35 25.68 -19.68
N GLY A 190 -2.66 26.28 -18.71
CA GLY A 190 -3.04 27.56 -18.13
C GLY A 190 -2.00 28.06 -17.12
N SER A 191 -2.01 29.36 -16.84
CA SER A 191 -1.06 30.04 -15.94
C SER A 191 -1.25 29.62 -14.47
N SER A 192 -0.74 28.45 -14.12
CA SER A 192 -0.51 28.02 -12.73
C SER A 192 0.68 28.73 -12.09
N ALA A 193 1.44 29.50 -12.87
CA ALA A 193 2.49 30.39 -12.40
C ALA A 193 1.91 31.46 -11.44
N GLY A 194 2.01 31.22 -10.13
CA GLY A 194 1.64 32.17 -9.07
C GLY A 194 0.61 31.68 -8.05
N LYS A 195 -0.02 30.51 -8.25
CA LYS A 195 -0.91 29.92 -7.23
C LYS A 195 -0.07 29.28 -6.13
N SER A 196 -0.47 29.43 -4.86
CA SER A 196 0.22 28.77 -3.75
C SER A 196 0.16 27.26 -3.91
N LYS A 197 1.29 26.59 -3.70
CA LYS A 197 1.39 25.13 -3.68
C LYS A 197 1.16 24.53 -2.28
N ASP A 198 0.87 25.37 -1.30
CA ASP A 198 0.52 24.95 0.06
C ASP A 198 -0.82 24.21 0.08
N ILE A 199 -0.88 23.11 0.85
CA ILE A 199 -2.06 22.28 1.02
C ILE A 199 -2.62 22.52 2.41
N HIS A 200 -3.83 23.08 2.45
CA HIS A 200 -4.57 23.26 3.69
C HIS A 200 -5.92 22.56 3.60
N ILE A 201 -6.07 21.50 4.38
CA ILE A 201 -7.30 20.71 4.47
C ILE A 201 -7.89 20.95 5.86
N ASP A 202 -8.96 21.73 5.87
CA ASP A 202 -9.77 22.00 7.05
C ASP A 202 -10.67 20.82 7.38
N THR A 203 -10.57 20.38 8.65
CA THR A 203 -11.50 19.48 9.35
C THR A 203 -12.04 18.35 8.49
N PHE A 204 -11.28 17.25 8.45
CA PHE A 204 -11.70 16.01 7.79
C PHE A 204 -11.80 14.85 8.79
N ASP A 205 -12.72 13.94 8.49
CA ASP A 205 -12.85 12.66 9.17
C ASP A 205 -12.40 11.55 8.22
N LEU A 206 -11.65 10.58 8.72
CA LEU A 206 -11.23 9.41 7.97
C LEU A 206 -11.67 8.14 8.70
N TYR A 207 -12.26 7.20 7.95
CA TYR A 207 -12.74 5.92 8.45
C TYR A 207 -12.12 4.79 7.64
N VAL A 208 -11.89 3.63 8.26
CA VAL A 208 -11.52 2.38 7.57
C VAL A 208 -12.51 1.27 7.90
N GLY A 209 -12.96 0.59 6.84
CA GLY A 209 -13.87 -0.54 6.89
C GLY A 209 -15.24 -0.19 7.50
N ASP A 210 -15.83 -1.17 8.19
CA ASP A 210 -17.20 -1.13 8.69
C ASP A 210 -17.45 -0.14 9.86
N GLY A 211 -16.50 0.77 10.14
CA GLY A 211 -16.74 1.90 11.06
C GLY A 211 -15.61 2.28 12.01
N GLN A 212 -14.38 1.80 11.82
CA GLN A 212 -13.27 2.25 12.67
C GLN A 212 -12.85 3.67 12.25
N ARG A 213 -13.03 4.63 13.16
CA ARG A 213 -12.59 6.01 12.96
C ARG A 213 -11.08 6.08 13.15
N ILE A 214 -10.40 6.58 12.13
CA ILE A 214 -8.93 6.76 12.12
C ILE A 214 -8.55 8.18 12.49
N LEU A 215 -9.28 9.15 11.95
CA LEU A 215 -9.09 10.57 12.21
C LEU A 215 -10.45 11.24 12.40
N SER A 216 -10.48 12.16 13.35
CA SER A 216 -11.65 12.89 13.83
C SER A 216 -11.37 14.38 13.78
N ASN A 217 -12.12 15.12 12.96
CA ASN A 217 -11.97 16.57 12.81
C ASN A 217 -10.50 17.01 12.62
N ALA A 218 -9.70 16.19 11.95
CA ALA A 218 -8.27 16.42 11.82
C ALA A 218 -8.03 17.58 10.85
N GLN A 219 -6.94 18.31 11.05
CA GLN A 219 -6.49 19.38 10.17
C GLN A 219 -5.16 18.97 9.55
N LEU A 220 -5.07 19.03 8.22
CA LEU A 220 -3.84 18.74 7.49
C LEU A 220 -3.29 20.01 6.84
N THR A 221 -2.11 20.46 7.28
CA THR A 221 -1.43 21.62 6.68
C THR A 221 -0.04 21.22 6.24
N LEU A 222 0.22 21.25 4.93
CA LEU A 222 1.50 20.98 4.31
C LEU A 222 1.94 22.23 3.55
N SER A 223 3.05 22.82 3.99
CA SER A 223 3.68 23.97 3.34
C SER A 223 4.62 23.50 2.24
N PHE A 224 4.68 24.24 1.14
CA PHE A 224 5.54 23.90 0.01
C PHE A 224 7.03 23.96 0.39
N GLY A 225 7.79 22.93 -0.01
CA GLY A 225 9.24 22.82 0.25
C GLY A 225 9.62 22.26 1.63
N HIS A 226 8.63 21.92 2.47
CA HIS A 226 8.86 21.25 3.74
C HIS A 226 8.90 19.73 3.59
N ARG A 227 9.62 19.06 4.51
CA ARG A 227 9.77 17.61 4.57
C ARG A 227 9.12 17.10 5.84
N TYR A 228 7.93 16.54 5.71
CA TYR A 228 7.12 16.05 6.81
C TYR A 228 7.38 14.57 7.07
N GLY A 229 7.74 14.21 8.30
CA GLY A 229 7.77 12.83 8.79
C GLY A 229 6.47 12.47 9.49
N LEU A 230 5.68 11.54 8.95
CA LEU A 230 4.45 11.06 9.57
C LEU A 230 4.74 9.84 10.47
N VAL A 231 4.59 10.03 11.78
CA VAL A 231 4.89 9.02 12.81
C VAL A 231 3.61 8.64 13.56
N GLY A 232 3.42 7.36 13.85
CA GLY A 232 2.29 6.85 14.62
C GLY A 232 2.38 5.34 14.79
N GLN A 233 1.58 4.75 15.70
CA GLN A 233 1.57 3.29 15.87
C GLN A 233 0.97 2.57 14.64
N ASN A 234 1.28 1.28 14.50
CA ASN A 234 0.77 0.49 13.39
C ASN A 234 -0.72 0.20 13.54
N GLY A 235 -1.47 0.39 12.45
CA GLY A 235 -2.93 0.23 12.41
C GLY A 235 -3.73 1.48 12.77
N ILE A 236 -3.08 2.63 13.03
CA ILE A 236 -3.79 3.92 13.21
C ILE A 236 -4.24 4.51 11.85
N GLY A 237 -3.72 4.01 10.72
CA GLY A 237 -4.21 4.39 9.38
C GLY A 237 -3.33 5.38 8.61
N LYS A 238 -2.01 5.41 8.86
CA LYS A 238 -1.01 6.22 8.12
C LYS A 238 -1.09 5.99 6.60
N SER A 239 -1.00 4.74 6.16
CA SER A 239 -1.11 4.38 4.73
C SER A 239 -2.49 4.73 4.16
N THR A 240 -3.55 4.60 4.95
CA THR A 240 -4.89 5.03 4.52
C THR A 240 -4.96 6.54 4.29
N LEU A 241 -4.34 7.34 5.15
CA LEU A 241 -4.23 8.78 4.97
C LEU A 241 -3.49 9.11 3.67
N LEU A 242 -2.37 8.45 3.39
CA LEU A 242 -1.62 8.63 2.14
C LEU A 242 -2.44 8.26 0.89
N ARG A 243 -3.18 7.14 0.93
CA ARG A 243 -4.09 6.73 -0.16
C ARG A 243 -5.24 7.72 -0.37
N ALA A 244 -5.81 8.26 0.71
CA ALA A 244 -6.87 9.27 0.63
C ALA A 244 -6.35 10.58 0.01
N LEU A 245 -5.08 10.93 0.27
CA LEU A 245 -4.41 12.06 -0.36
C LEU A 245 -4.12 11.80 -1.84
N SER A 246 -3.60 10.62 -2.19
CA SER A 246 -3.23 10.28 -3.57
C SER A 246 -4.44 10.23 -4.50
N ARG A 247 -5.56 9.67 -4.03
CA ARG A 247 -6.83 9.59 -4.77
C ARG A 247 -7.62 10.91 -4.77
N ARG A 248 -7.07 11.98 -4.18
CA ARG A 248 -7.76 13.29 -4.01
C ARG A 248 -9.14 13.18 -3.34
N GLU A 249 -9.33 12.20 -2.45
CA GLU A 249 -10.54 12.12 -1.62
C GLU A 249 -10.56 13.25 -0.59
N LEU A 250 -9.37 13.70 -0.18
CA LEU A 250 -9.17 14.95 0.54
C LEU A 250 -8.98 16.09 -0.46
N ASN A 251 -9.43 17.30 -0.08
CA ASN A 251 -9.44 18.49 -0.93
C ASN A 251 -8.03 19.04 -1.23
N VAL A 252 -7.23 18.31 -2.03
CA VAL A 252 -5.93 18.75 -2.50
C VAL A 252 -6.10 19.56 -3.80
N PRO A 253 -5.50 20.76 -3.93
CA PRO A 253 -5.63 21.57 -5.14
C PRO A 253 -5.18 20.84 -6.42
N LYS A 254 -5.94 20.98 -7.52
CA LYS A 254 -5.72 20.25 -8.78
C LYS A 254 -4.39 20.58 -9.46
N HIS A 255 -3.88 21.80 -9.26
CA HIS A 255 -2.60 22.26 -9.80
C HIS A 255 -1.38 21.70 -9.07
N VAL A 256 -1.56 21.03 -7.92
CA VAL A 256 -0.49 20.34 -7.19
C VAL A 256 -0.39 18.92 -7.73
N SER A 257 0.77 18.56 -8.28
CA SER A 257 1.06 17.19 -8.72
C SER A 257 1.34 16.29 -7.50
N ILE A 258 0.63 15.16 -7.43
CA ILE A 258 0.78 14.19 -6.34
C ILE A 258 1.28 12.88 -6.92
N LEU A 259 2.30 12.30 -6.30
CA LEU A 259 2.72 10.94 -6.59
C LEU A 259 2.85 10.16 -5.29
N HIS A 260 2.23 8.99 -5.27
CA HIS A 260 2.27 8.06 -4.14
C HIS A 260 3.06 6.84 -4.53
N VAL A 261 4.14 6.59 -3.80
CA VAL A 261 4.91 5.35 -3.91
C VAL A 261 4.27 4.34 -2.98
N GLU A 262 3.42 3.49 -3.56
CA GLU A 262 2.89 2.30 -2.86
C GLU A 262 3.91 1.16 -2.85
N GLN A 263 3.72 0.24 -1.92
CA GLN A 263 4.58 -0.93 -1.77
C GLN A 263 4.45 -1.88 -2.97
N GLU A 264 5.61 -2.24 -3.53
CA GLU A 264 5.87 -3.20 -4.62
C GLU A 264 5.17 -2.93 -5.96
N LEU A 265 5.97 -2.56 -6.96
CA LEU A 265 5.56 -2.64 -8.35
C LEU A 265 5.53 -4.10 -8.80
N ARG A 266 4.48 -4.50 -9.54
CA ARG A 266 4.53 -5.75 -10.31
C ARG A 266 5.57 -5.57 -11.42
N GLY A 267 6.37 -6.61 -11.63
CA GLY A 267 7.42 -6.57 -12.65
C GLY A 267 6.85 -6.98 -14.00
N ASP A 268 7.14 -6.17 -15.01
CA ASP A 268 6.79 -6.36 -16.40
C ASP A 268 8.05 -6.62 -17.26
N ASP A 269 7.87 -6.89 -18.55
CA ASP A 269 8.97 -7.15 -19.49
C ASP A 269 9.74 -5.89 -19.90
N THR A 270 9.32 -4.70 -19.43
CA THR A 270 10.00 -3.43 -19.70
C THR A 270 11.38 -3.40 -19.04
N LYS A 271 12.36 -2.72 -19.66
CA LYS A 271 13.69 -2.52 -19.05
C LYS A 271 13.59 -1.57 -17.87
N ALA A 272 14.43 -1.74 -16.85
CA ALA A 272 14.45 -0.87 -15.68
C ALA A 272 14.63 0.62 -16.02
N LEU A 273 15.60 0.96 -16.89
CA LEU A 273 15.79 2.35 -17.34
C LEU A 273 14.56 2.89 -18.07
N GLN A 274 13.98 2.09 -18.97
CA GLN A 274 12.80 2.48 -19.74
C GLN A 274 11.58 2.69 -18.82
N SER A 275 11.40 1.84 -17.81
CA SER A 275 10.32 1.96 -16.81
C SER A 275 10.39 3.28 -16.02
N VAL A 276 11.61 3.78 -15.75
CA VAL A 276 11.80 5.11 -15.12
C VAL A 276 11.46 6.23 -16.09
N LEU A 277 11.88 6.13 -17.35
CA LEU A 277 11.57 7.14 -18.37
C LEU A 277 10.08 7.20 -18.69
N ASP A 278 9.41 6.05 -18.73
CA ASP A 278 7.97 5.92 -18.97
C ASP A 278 7.13 6.36 -17.76
N ALA A 279 7.74 6.55 -16.59
CA ALA A 279 7.04 7.07 -15.41
C ALA A 279 6.53 8.50 -15.61
N ASP A 280 7.25 9.29 -16.41
CA ASP A 280 6.80 10.60 -16.84
C ASP A 280 5.79 10.44 -17.99
N VAL A 281 4.54 10.20 -17.61
CA VAL A 281 3.43 9.98 -18.54
C VAL A 281 3.26 11.17 -19.48
N TRP A 282 3.52 12.40 -19.01
CA TRP A 282 3.44 13.60 -19.85
C TRP A 282 4.52 13.61 -20.92
N ARG A 283 5.76 13.29 -20.57
CA ARG A 283 6.85 13.15 -21.55
C ARG A 283 6.53 12.06 -22.58
N LYS A 284 6.05 10.90 -22.13
CA LYS A 284 5.65 9.79 -23.02
C LYS A 284 4.53 10.22 -23.97
N GLN A 285 3.51 10.92 -23.47
CA GLN A 285 2.42 11.43 -24.29
C GLN A 285 2.90 12.45 -25.31
N LEU A 286 3.68 13.45 -24.90
CA LEU A 286 4.20 14.49 -25.78
C LEU A 286 5.10 13.91 -26.88
N LEU A 287 5.97 12.95 -26.56
CA LEU A 287 6.77 12.25 -27.57
C LEU A 287 5.90 11.41 -28.52
N SER A 288 4.84 10.78 -28.01
CA SER A 288 3.89 10.03 -28.85
C SER A 288 3.06 10.95 -29.75
N GLU A 289 2.70 12.15 -29.28
CA GLU A 289 2.00 13.18 -30.04
C GLU A 289 2.93 13.78 -31.09
N GLU A 290 4.17 14.11 -30.74
CA GLU A 290 5.21 14.55 -31.68
C GLU A 290 5.41 13.52 -32.80
N ALA A 291 5.52 12.22 -32.46
CA ALA A 291 5.68 11.16 -33.44
C ALA A 291 4.47 11.05 -34.39
N LYS A 292 3.24 11.12 -33.85
CA LYS A 292 2.00 11.09 -34.64
C LYS A 292 1.87 12.31 -35.55
N ILE A 293 2.23 13.50 -35.06
CA ILE A 293 2.21 14.73 -35.85
C ILE A 293 3.25 14.64 -36.97
N ASN A 294 4.46 14.16 -36.69
CA ASN A 294 5.50 13.96 -37.69
C ASN A 294 5.13 12.89 -38.74
N GLU A 295 4.44 11.82 -38.35
CA GLU A 295 3.90 10.84 -39.30
C GLU A 295 2.80 11.46 -40.17
N ARG A 296 1.88 12.22 -39.56
CA ARG A 296 0.83 12.94 -40.27
C ARG A 296 1.38 13.96 -41.26
N LEU A 297 2.41 14.72 -40.89
CA LEU A 297 3.08 15.67 -41.78
C LEU A 297 3.70 14.96 -43.00
N LYS A 298 4.31 13.78 -42.80
CA LYS A 298 4.84 12.96 -43.92
C LYS A 298 3.73 12.44 -44.83
N GLU A 299 2.61 11.98 -44.27
CA GLU A 299 1.45 11.58 -45.08
C GLU A 299 0.90 12.74 -45.90
N MET A 300 0.82 13.93 -45.30
CA MET A 300 0.36 15.14 -45.99
C MET A 300 1.30 15.56 -47.11
N ASP A 301 2.62 15.43 -46.93
CA ASP A 301 3.60 15.69 -47.99
C ASP A 301 3.45 14.71 -49.17
N VAL A 302 3.04 13.46 -48.91
CA VAL A 302 2.72 12.47 -49.95
C VAL A 302 1.41 12.82 -50.65
N LEU A 303 0.33 13.08 -49.90
CA LEU A 303 -0.98 13.45 -50.45
C LEU A 303 -0.90 14.73 -51.28
N ARG A 304 -0.11 15.71 -50.85
CA ARG A 304 0.12 16.97 -51.59
C ARG A 304 0.73 16.74 -52.97
N GLN A 305 1.45 15.64 -53.20
CA GLN A 305 1.97 15.27 -54.53
C GLN A 305 0.91 14.63 -55.45
N GLU A 306 -0.19 14.13 -54.90
CA GLU A 306 -1.26 13.47 -55.67
C GLU A 306 -2.26 14.46 -56.26
N PHE A 307 -2.38 15.67 -55.67
CA PHE A 307 -3.34 16.69 -56.07
C PHE A 307 -2.70 17.82 -56.89
N GLU A 308 -3.47 18.40 -57.83
CA GLU A 308 -3.07 19.62 -58.54
C GLU A 308 -2.94 20.80 -57.57
N GLU A 309 -1.93 21.66 -57.79
CA GLU A 309 -1.51 22.74 -56.87
C GLU A 309 -2.65 23.72 -56.48
N ASP A 310 -3.64 23.92 -57.36
CA ASP A 310 -4.74 24.86 -57.15
C ASP A 310 -6.02 24.22 -56.55
N SER A 311 -5.98 22.93 -56.21
CA SER A 311 -7.14 22.22 -55.68
C SER A 311 -7.54 22.73 -54.28
N LEU A 312 -8.85 22.69 -53.98
CA LEU A 312 -9.38 22.98 -52.64
C LEU A 312 -8.80 22.03 -51.57
N GLU A 313 -8.31 20.86 -51.96
CA GLU A 313 -7.72 19.87 -51.07
C GLU A 313 -6.31 20.28 -50.64
N VAL A 314 -5.47 20.80 -51.54
CA VAL A 314 -4.16 21.38 -51.19
C VAL A 314 -4.31 22.51 -50.19
N LYS A 315 -5.29 23.42 -50.37
CA LYS A 315 -5.54 24.50 -49.39
C LYS A 315 -5.97 24.00 -48.00
N LYS A 316 -6.72 22.88 -47.94
CA LYS A 316 -7.08 22.27 -46.65
C LYS A 316 -5.86 21.62 -45.99
N LEU A 317 -5.04 20.93 -46.78
CA LEU A 317 -3.80 20.33 -46.32
C LEU A 317 -2.82 21.40 -45.82
N ASP A 318 -2.67 22.52 -46.53
CA ASP A 318 -1.78 23.59 -46.11
C ASP A 318 -2.24 24.23 -44.77
N ASN A 319 -3.55 24.43 -44.57
CA ASN A 319 -4.08 24.91 -43.28
C ASN A 319 -3.88 23.90 -42.14
N GLU A 320 -4.17 22.61 -42.38
CA GLU A 320 -3.95 21.53 -41.39
C GLU A 320 -2.46 21.44 -41.03
N ARG A 321 -1.56 21.65 -42.00
CA ARG A 321 -0.12 21.68 -41.79
C ARG A 321 0.29 22.85 -40.90
N GLU A 322 -0.21 24.05 -41.16
CA GLU A 322 0.06 25.23 -40.31
C GLU A 322 -0.42 25.01 -38.86
N ASP A 323 -1.58 24.40 -38.67
CA ASP A 323 -2.11 24.06 -37.34
C ASP A 323 -1.23 23.02 -36.62
N LEU A 324 -0.80 21.98 -37.34
CA LEU A 324 0.09 20.94 -36.82
C LEU A 324 1.49 21.47 -36.51
N ASP A 325 2.05 22.35 -37.34
CA ASP A 325 3.34 22.99 -37.10
C ASP A 325 3.29 23.88 -35.85
N ASN A 326 2.22 24.65 -35.67
CA ASN A 326 2.00 25.44 -34.44
C ASN A 326 1.88 24.55 -33.20
N HIS A 327 1.21 23.40 -33.33
CA HIS A 327 1.09 22.43 -32.25
C HIS A 327 2.46 21.79 -31.92
N LEU A 328 3.25 21.46 -32.95
CA LEU A 328 4.60 20.92 -32.80
C LEU A 328 5.50 21.90 -32.06
N ILE A 329 5.44 23.20 -32.37
CA ILE A 329 6.18 24.24 -31.62
C ILE A 329 5.81 24.21 -30.14
N GLN A 330 4.51 24.15 -29.81
CA GLN A 330 4.06 24.07 -28.41
C GLN A 330 4.54 22.80 -27.70
N ILE A 331 4.57 21.66 -28.41
CA ILE A 331 5.12 20.41 -27.86
C ILE A 331 6.63 20.55 -27.65
N SER A 332 7.37 21.08 -28.62
CA SER A 332 8.82 21.24 -28.52
C SER A 332 9.22 22.17 -27.39
N ASP A 333 8.50 23.28 -27.19
CA ASP A 333 8.74 24.21 -26.08
C ASP A 333 8.55 23.49 -24.73
N LYS A 334 7.50 22.67 -24.61
CA LYS A 334 7.27 21.86 -23.41
C LYS A 334 8.31 20.77 -23.19
N LEU A 335 8.75 20.09 -24.24
CA LEU A 335 9.79 19.06 -24.14
C LEU A 335 11.13 19.67 -23.70
N VAL A 336 11.43 20.90 -24.14
CA VAL A 336 12.57 21.68 -23.67
C VAL A 336 12.40 22.08 -22.20
N ASP A 337 11.23 22.58 -21.80
CA ASP A 337 10.91 22.92 -20.40
C ASP A 337 11.04 21.71 -19.45
N MET A 338 10.69 20.51 -19.94
CA MET A 338 10.83 19.24 -19.21
C MET A 338 12.26 18.68 -19.22
N GLU A 339 13.21 19.34 -19.90
CA GLU A 339 14.58 18.88 -20.13
C GLU A 339 14.66 17.44 -20.67
N SER A 340 13.80 17.10 -21.65
CA SER A 340 13.68 15.73 -22.18
C SER A 340 15.00 15.13 -22.66
N ASP A 341 15.92 15.94 -23.18
CA ASP A 341 17.25 15.51 -23.65
C ASP A 341 18.16 15.00 -22.52
N LYS A 342 18.03 15.55 -21.31
CA LYS A 342 18.82 15.15 -20.13
C LYS A 342 18.16 14.03 -19.33
N ALA A 343 16.94 13.65 -19.69
CA ALA A 343 16.13 12.69 -18.95
C ALA A 343 16.80 11.32 -18.79
N GLU A 344 17.41 10.79 -19.86
CA GLU A 344 18.06 9.48 -19.82
C GLU A 344 19.26 9.46 -18.86
N ALA A 345 20.10 10.49 -18.93
CA ALA A 345 21.24 10.63 -18.02
C ALA A 345 20.80 10.78 -16.55
N ARG A 346 19.73 11.54 -16.30
CA ARG A 346 19.15 11.72 -14.96
C ARG A 346 18.52 10.42 -14.42
N ALA A 347 17.78 9.70 -15.25
CA ALA A 347 17.20 8.41 -14.87
C ALA A 347 18.30 7.38 -14.55
N ALA A 348 19.35 7.32 -15.38
CA ALA A 348 20.50 6.45 -15.17
C ALA A 348 21.27 6.80 -13.89
N SER A 349 21.43 8.08 -13.56
CA SER A 349 22.13 8.51 -12.34
C SER A 349 21.34 8.17 -11.07
N ILE A 350 20.01 8.36 -11.07
CA ILE A 350 19.14 7.98 -9.94
C ILE A 350 19.15 6.46 -9.74
N LEU A 351 19.05 5.69 -10.83
CA LEU A 351 19.12 4.24 -10.78
C LEU A 351 20.49 3.76 -10.25
N TYR A 352 21.58 4.37 -10.71
CA TYR A 352 22.92 4.07 -10.21
C TYR A 352 23.06 4.38 -8.71
N GLY A 353 22.52 5.51 -8.27
CA GLY A 353 22.47 5.92 -6.86
C GLY A 353 21.75 4.92 -5.95
N LEU A 354 20.66 4.33 -6.44
CA LEU A 354 19.89 3.29 -5.75
C LEU A 354 20.49 1.87 -5.90
N GLY A 355 21.66 1.75 -6.54
CA GLY A 355 22.43 0.51 -6.64
C GLY A 355 22.21 -0.30 -7.92
N PHE A 356 21.51 0.22 -8.94
CA PHE A 356 21.43 -0.44 -10.24
C PHE A 356 22.70 -0.19 -11.06
N SER A 357 23.48 -1.25 -11.28
CA SER A 357 24.58 -1.23 -12.24
C SER A 357 24.09 -0.91 -13.66
N THR A 358 24.99 -0.45 -14.53
CA THR A 358 24.68 -0.19 -15.94
C THR A 358 24.10 -1.42 -16.67
N GLU A 359 24.54 -2.62 -16.29
CA GLU A 359 24.00 -3.89 -16.79
C GLU A 359 22.60 -4.15 -16.24
N ALA A 360 22.38 -3.92 -14.94
CA ALA A 360 21.07 -4.11 -14.31
C ALA A 360 20.02 -3.15 -14.90
N GLN A 361 20.41 -1.92 -15.27
CA GLN A 361 19.50 -0.96 -15.91
C GLN A 361 18.88 -1.46 -17.22
N GLN A 362 19.54 -2.41 -17.90
CA GLN A 362 19.08 -3.02 -19.15
C GLN A 362 18.26 -4.30 -18.95
N GLN A 363 18.17 -4.81 -17.72
CA GLN A 363 17.39 -6.02 -17.41
C GLN A 363 15.88 -5.70 -17.31
N PRO A 364 15.01 -6.67 -17.62
CA PRO A 364 13.56 -6.50 -17.51
C PRO A 364 13.11 -6.43 -16.05
N THR A 365 12.05 -5.66 -15.76
CA THR A 365 11.57 -5.41 -14.39
C THR A 365 11.05 -6.67 -13.69
N ASN A 366 10.58 -7.66 -14.46
CA ASN A 366 10.16 -8.98 -13.97
C ASN A 366 11.29 -9.78 -13.28
N SER A 367 12.55 -9.58 -13.69
CA SER A 367 13.73 -10.32 -13.20
C SER A 367 14.19 -9.88 -11.81
N PHE A 368 13.77 -8.69 -11.38
CA PHE A 368 14.13 -8.10 -10.10
C PHE A 368 13.26 -8.64 -8.97
N SER A 369 13.85 -8.78 -7.79
CA SER A 369 13.11 -9.13 -6.56
C SER A 369 12.29 -7.94 -6.03
N GLY A 370 11.39 -8.17 -5.09
CA GLY A 370 10.50 -7.14 -4.52
C GLY A 370 11.23 -5.87 -4.04
N GLY A 371 12.36 -6.03 -3.33
CA GLY A 371 13.17 -4.88 -2.89
C GLY A 371 13.81 -4.08 -4.03
N TRP A 372 14.22 -4.73 -5.12
CA TRP A 372 14.69 -4.04 -6.33
C TRP A 372 13.54 -3.36 -7.06
N ARG A 373 12.35 -3.95 -7.10
CA ARG A 373 11.15 -3.31 -7.66
C ARG A 373 10.70 -2.10 -6.83
N MET A 374 10.88 -2.15 -5.51
CA MET A 374 10.68 -0.98 -4.64
C MET A 374 11.67 0.13 -4.98
N ARG A 375 12.97 -0.18 -5.14
CA ARG A 375 13.98 0.80 -5.59
C ARG A 375 13.62 1.39 -6.95
N LEU A 376 13.14 0.57 -7.88
CA LEU A 376 12.66 1.04 -9.17
C LEU A 376 11.47 2.01 -9.01
N SER A 377 10.51 1.67 -8.15
CA SER A 377 9.37 2.55 -7.84
C SER A 377 9.80 3.89 -7.23
N LEU A 378 10.80 3.85 -6.34
CA LEU A 378 11.41 5.07 -5.79
C LEU A 378 12.12 5.86 -6.90
N ALA A 379 12.88 5.20 -7.78
CA ALA A 379 13.54 5.84 -8.92
C ALA A 379 12.53 6.55 -9.83
N ARG A 380 11.42 5.89 -10.17
CA ARG A 380 10.30 6.47 -10.93
C ARG A 380 9.78 7.74 -10.26
N ALA A 381 9.60 7.69 -8.94
CA ALA A 381 9.05 8.82 -8.20
C ALA A 381 10.01 10.00 -8.04
N LEU A 382 11.29 9.72 -7.80
CA LEU A 382 12.33 10.74 -7.76
C LEU A 382 12.55 11.37 -9.14
N PHE A 383 12.39 10.59 -10.22
CA PHE A 383 12.52 11.08 -11.59
C PHE A 383 11.37 12.04 -11.99
N CYS A 384 10.12 11.72 -11.65
CA CYS A 384 8.97 12.58 -11.96
C CYS A 384 8.95 13.92 -11.19
N GLN A 385 9.65 14.02 -10.06
CA GLN A 385 9.72 15.22 -9.22
C GLN A 385 8.36 15.89 -8.92
N PRO A 386 7.38 15.18 -8.34
CA PRO A 386 6.07 15.76 -7.99
C PRO A 386 6.18 16.93 -6.99
N ASP A 387 5.18 17.80 -6.97
CA ASP A 387 5.05 18.90 -6.00
C ASP A 387 4.81 18.37 -4.57
N LEU A 388 4.08 17.25 -4.46
CA LEU A 388 3.86 16.48 -3.25
C LEU A 388 4.29 15.02 -3.48
N LEU A 389 5.44 14.65 -2.91
CA LEU A 389 5.94 13.28 -2.90
C LEU A 389 5.45 12.55 -1.64
N LEU A 390 4.65 11.50 -1.81
CA LEU A 390 4.17 10.66 -0.72
C LEU A 390 4.94 9.34 -0.70
N LEU A 391 5.68 9.07 0.38
CA LEU A 391 6.48 7.86 0.56
C LEU A 391 5.94 7.04 1.74
N ASP A 392 5.48 5.81 1.49
CA ASP A 392 5.00 4.91 2.54
C ASP A 392 6.06 3.89 2.95
N GLU A 393 6.78 4.16 4.04
CA GLU A 393 7.87 3.35 4.59
C GLU A 393 8.98 3.02 3.57
N PRO A 394 9.62 4.04 2.95
CA PRO A 394 10.61 3.82 1.89
C PRO A 394 11.88 3.14 2.40
N SER A 395 12.17 3.19 3.70
CA SER A 395 13.31 2.50 4.32
C SER A 395 13.14 0.98 4.29
N ASN A 396 11.90 0.47 4.20
CA ASN A 396 11.66 -0.96 4.17
C ASN A 396 12.23 -1.55 2.87
N MET A 397 12.93 -2.68 2.98
CA MET A 397 13.53 -3.41 1.85
C MET A 397 14.71 -2.72 1.13
N LEU A 398 15.15 -1.55 1.61
CA LEU A 398 16.37 -0.90 1.13
C LEU A 398 17.59 -1.36 1.94
N ASP A 399 18.75 -1.39 1.29
CA ASP A 399 20.01 -1.60 1.98
C ASP A 399 20.59 -0.27 2.49
N VAL A 400 21.61 -0.37 3.35
CA VAL A 400 22.26 0.80 3.95
C VAL A 400 22.75 1.83 2.90
N PRO A 401 23.43 1.45 1.80
CA PRO A 401 23.82 2.41 0.76
C PRO A 401 22.63 3.12 0.12
N SER A 402 21.57 2.40 -0.23
CA SER A 402 20.40 3.00 -0.89
C SER A 402 19.64 3.94 0.02
N ILE A 403 19.53 3.62 1.32
CA ILE A 403 18.92 4.50 2.32
C ILE A 403 19.75 5.78 2.48
N ALA A 404 21.08 5.67 2.54
CA ALA A 404 21.96 6.83 2.64
C ALA A 404 21.84 7.74 1.42
N TYR A 405 21.87 7.18 0.21
CA TYR A 405 21.65 7.92 -1.03
C TYR A 405 20.26 8.59 -1.05
N LEU A 406 19.21 7.85 -0.69
CA LEU A 406 17.85 8.39 -0.62
C LEU A 406 17.75 9.55 0.38
N ALA A 407 18.37 9.42 1.55
CA ALA A 407 18.37 10.47 2.57
C ALA A 407 19.08 11.73 2.07
N GLU A 408 20.23 11.60 1.41
CA GLU A 408 20.95 12.74 0.81
C GLU A 408 20.18 13.39 -0.34
N TYR A 409 19.57 12.58 -1.20
CA TYR A 409 18.72 13.07 -2.29
C TYR A 409 17.51 13.83 -1.74
N LEU A 410 16.81 13.29 -0.73
CA LEU A 410 15.64 13.94 -0.13
C LEU A 410 16.00 15.23 0.63
N LYS A 411 17.22 15.36 1.17
CA LYS A 411 17.68 16.62 1.79
C LYS A 411 17.75 17.77 0.78
N THR A 412 18.14 17.49 -0.45
CA THR A 412 18.27 18.47 -1.54
C THR A 412 16.99 18.65 -2.37
N TYR A 413 15.94 17.90 -2.04
CA TYR A 413 14.69 17.92 -2.79
C TYR A 413 13.95 19.26 -2.63
N PRO A 414 13.57 19.94 -3.74
CA PRO A 414 13.02 21.30 -3.70
C PRO A 414 11.53 21.36 -3.35
N ASN A 415 10.80 20.26 -3.52
CA ASN A 415 9.34 20.21 -3.35
C ASN A 415 8.95 19.59 -1.99
N THR A 416 7.64 19.45 -1.76
CA THR A 416 7.12 18.92 -0.48
C THR A 416 7.25 17.40 -0.44
N VAL A 417 7.77 16.87 0.66
CA VAL A 417 7.86 15.42 0.90
C VAL A 417 7.07 15.07 2.14
N LEU A 418 6.18 14.09 2.05
CA LEU A 418 5.53 13.46 3.20
C LEU A 418 5.97 12.00 3.25
N THR A 419 6.84 11.69 4.21
CA THR A 419 7.38 10.35 4.40
C THR A 419 6.82 9.71 5.66
N VAL A 420 6.23 8.52 5.51
CA VAL A 420 5.93 7.64 6.63
C VAL A 420 7.16 6.79 6.86
N SER A 421 7.74 6.83 8.06
CA SER A 421 8.83 5.93 8.41
C SER A 421 8.80 5.63 9.91
N HIS A 422 9.30 4.46 10.27
CA HIS A 422 9.60 4.08 11.66
C HIS A 422 11.09 4.15 11.98
N ASP A 423 11.93 4.33 10.96
CA ASP A 423 13.36 4.47 11.10
C ASP A 423 13.67 5.86 11.67
N ARG A 424 14.16 5.86 12.92
CA ARG A 424 14.52 7.06 13.67
C ARG A 424 15.67 7.82 12.99
N ALA A 425 16.67 7.09 12.47
CA ALA A 425 17.84 7.68 11.84
C ALA A 425 17.46 8.36 10.53
N PHE A 426 16.66 7.70 9.71
CA PHE A 426 16.15 8.26 8.45
C PHE A 426 15.29 9.52 8.69
N LEU A 427 14.39 9.50 9.67
CA LEU A 427 13.56 10.67 9.99
C LEU A 427 14.39 11.84 10.53
N ASN A 428 15.37 11.59 11.38
CA ASN A 428 16.29 12.62 11.87
C ASN A 428 17.08 13.28 10.74
N GLU A 429 17.44 12.52 9.70
CA GLU A 429 18.21 13.06 8.58
C GLU A 429 17.35 13.82 7.55
N VAL A 430 16.12 13.37 7.30
CA VAL A 430 15.28 13.88 6.20
C VAL A 430 14.23 14.88 6.67
N ALA A 431 13.57 14.66 7.79
CA ALA A 431 12.39 15.42 8.18
C ALA A 431 12.75 16.80 8.75
N THR A 432 12.06 17.85 8.30
CA THR A 432 12.09 19.18 8.92
C THR A 432 11.00 19.34 9.97
N ASP A 433 9.89 18.61 9.79
CA ASP A 433 8.69 18.71 10.60
C ASP A 433 8.15 17.30 10.85
N ILE A 434 7.73 17.02 12.08
CA ILE A 434 7.12 15.73 12.45
C ILE A 434 5.62 15.91 12.64
N ILE A 435 4.84 15.07 11.97
CA ILE A 435 3.41 14.93 12.16
C ILE A 435 3.18 13.66 12.97
N TYR A 436 2.71 13.80 14.20
CA TYR A 436 2.41 12.68 15.07
C TYR A 436 0.92 12.35 15.02
N GLN A 437 0.59 11.17 14.49
CA GLN A 437 -0.78 10.65 14.43
C GLN A 437 -1.08 9.80 15.67
N HIS A 438 -2.07 10.24 16.45
CA HIS A 438 -2.55 9.50 17.62
C HIS A 438 -3.97 9.92 17.98
N ASN A 439 -4.72 9.05 18.68
CA ASN A 439 -6.07 9.32 19.20
C ASN A 439 -6.99 10.09 18.24
N GLU A 440 -7.02 9.64 17.00
CA GLU A 440 -7.84 10.24 15.95
C GLU A 440 -7.50 11.70 15.61
N ARG A 441 -6.30 12.18 15.94
CA ARG A 441 -5.81 13.53 15.62
C ARG A 441 -4.39 13.53 15.04
N LEU A 442 -3.98 14.69 14.53
CA LEU A 442 -2.64 14.96 13.99
C LEU A 442 -2.02 16.14 14.78
N ASP A 443 -0.94 15.86 15.48
CA ASP A 443 -0.17 16.87 16.22
C ASP A 443 1.08 17.27 15.41
N TYR A 444 1.35 18.57 15.31
CA TYR A 444 2.47 19.11 14.52
C TYR A 444 3.63 19.56 15.40
N TYR A 445 4.83 19.13 15.04
CA TYR A 445 6.08 19.53 15.66
C TYR A 445 6.98 20.12 14.59
N ARG A 446 7.09 21.46 14.59
CA ARG A 446 7.80 22.20 13.54
C ARG A 446 9.26 22.44 13.89
N GLY A 447 10.16 22.25 12.92
CA GLY A 447 11.60 22.50 13.08
C GLY A 447 12.25 21.62 14.13
N GLN A 448 11.78 20.39 14.28
CA GLN A 448 12.22 19.43 15.29
C GLN A 448 12.58 18.11 14.63
N ASP A 449 13.81 17.64 14.87
CA ASP A 449 14.23 16.28 14.53
C ASP A 449 13.45 15.27 15.39
N PHE A 450 13.38 14.00 14.95
CA PHE A 450 12.64 12.94 15.64
C PHE A 450 13.04 12.81 17.13
N ASP A 451 14.33 12.91 17.45
CA ASP A 451 14.81 12.81 18.84
C ASP A 451 14.30 13.96 19.73
N THR A 452 14.25 15.17 19.17
CA THR A 452 13.73 16.35 19.87
C THR A 452 12.21 16.28 20.03
N PHE A 453 11.51 15.75 19.03
CA PHE A 453 10.10 15.44 19.10
C PHE A 453 9.82 14.42 20.21
N TYR A 454 10.59 13.33 20.27
CA TYR A 454 10.39 12.26 21.24
C TYR A 454 10.61 12.74 22.67
N THR A 455 11.69 13.49 22.93
CA THR A 455 11.94 14.10 24.25
C THR A 455 10.84 15.09 24.64
N THR A 456 10.44 15.97 23.71
CA THR A 456 9.32 16.91 23.94
C THR A 456 8.01 16.18 24.24
N LYS A 457 7.72 15.09 23.52
CA LYS A 457 6.53 14.24 23.74
C LYS A 457 6.59 13.61 25.14
N GLU A 458 7.72 13.02 25.52
CA GLU A 458 7.89 12.43 26.85
C GLU A 458 7.75 13.45 27.98
N GLU A 459 8.32 14.64 27.82
CA GLU A 459 8.21 15.72 28.80
C GLU A 459 6.77 16.20 28.95
N ARG A 460 6.06 16.43 27.83
CA ARG A 460 4.63 16.75 27.85
C ARG A 460 3.82 15.67 28.57
N ARG A 461 4.12 14.40 28.30
CA ARG A 461 3.46 13.27 28.98
C ARG A 461 3.74 13.24 30.48
N LYS A 462 5.01 13.41 30.90
CA LYS A 462 5.41 13.45 32.30
C LYS A 462 4.76 14.65 33.03
N ASN A 463 4.67 15.81 32.39
CA ASN A 463 4.02 16.99 32.95
C ASN A 463 2.51 16.79 33.08
N ALA A 464 1.84 16.27 32.05
CA ALA A 464 0.42 15.94 32.10
C ALA A 464 0.09 14.91 33.19
N GLN A 465 0.94 13.89 33.36
CA GLN A 465 0.82 12.93 34.47
C GLN A 465 0.97 13.58 35.84
N ARG A 466 1.97 14.44 36.03
CA ARG A 466 2.15 15.17 37.30
C ARG A 466 0.95 16.08 37.59
N GLU A 467 0.46 16.81 36.60
CA GLU A 467 -0.72 17.67 36.75
C GLU A 467 -1.96 16.86 37.10
N TYR A 468 -2.18 15.73 36.41
CA TYR A 468 -3.27 14.81 36.70
C TYR A 468 -3.16 14.24 38.12
N ASP A 469 -2.00 13.73 38.52
CA ASP A 469 -1.77 13.16 39.85
C ASP A 469 -1.96 14.23 40.95
N ASN A 470 -1.42 15.44 40.74
CA ASN A 470 -1.61 16.57 41.65
C ASN A 470 -3.09 16.95 41.79
N GLN A 471 -3.82 16.99 40.67
CA GLN A 471 -5.26 17.29 40.70
C GLN A 471 -6.06 16.17 41.38
N MET A 472 -5.69 14.91 41.17
CA MET A 472 -6.33 13.77 41.82
C MET A 472 -6.08 13.74 43.33
N VAL A 473 -4.86 14.04 43.78
CA VAL A 473 -4.54 14.21 45.21
C VAL A 473 -5.35 15.38 45.80
N TYR A 474 -5.41 16.51 45.09
CA TYR A 474 -6.20 17.66 45.53
C TYR A 474 -7.70 17.35 45.62
N ARG A 475 -8.24 16.64 44.62
CA ARG A 475 -9.64 16.16 44.60
C ARG A 475 -9.91 15.20 45.76
N LYS A 476 -9.04 14.22 45.99
CA LYS A 476 -9.14 13.28 47.14
C LYS A 476 -9.15 14.04 48.47
N HIS A 477 -8.25 15.01 48.67
CA HIS A 477 -8.20 15.81 49.89
C HIS A 477 -9.47 16.67 50.11
N LEU A 478 -10.01 17.26 49.03
CA LEU A 478 -11.31 17.95 49.11
C LEU A 478 -12.43 16.98 49.46
N GLN A 479 -12.46 15.80 48.84
CA GLN A 479 -13.48 14.77 49.08
C GLN A 479 -13.45 14.26 50.52
N GLU A 480 -12.27 13.92 51.07
CA GLU A 480 -12.13 13.48 52.46
C GLU A 480 -12.64 14.52 53.46
N PHE A 481 -12.39 15.81 53.19
CA PHE A 481 -12.92 16.89 54.03
C PHE A 481 -14.44 17.00 53.93
N ILE A 482 -14.99 16.88 52.72
CA ILE A 482 -16.43 16.88 52.50
C ILE A 482 -17.05 15.71 53.26
N ASP A 483 -16.51 14.50 53.12
CA ASP A 483 -17.04 13.30 53.77
C ASP A 483 -17.00 13.41 55.30
N LYS A 484 -15.91 13.94 55.87
CA LYS A 484 -15.76 14.12 57.32
C LYS A 484 -16.69 15.18 57.91
N TYR A 485 -16.98 16.27 57.18
CA TYR A 485 -17.63 17.45 57.75
C TYR A 485 -19.00 17.79 57.15
N ARG A 486 -19.51 16.99 56.20
CA ARG A 486 -20.85 17.18 55.59
C ARG A 486 -21.98 17.24 56.61
N TYR A 487 -21.89 16.44 57.68
CA TYR A 487 -22.93 16.34 58.71
C TYR A 487 -22.66 17.21 59.95
N ASN A 488 -21.52 17.89 60.02
CA ASN A 488 -21.16 18.70 61.19
C ASN A 488 -21.67 20.15 61.00
N ALA A 489 -22.62 20.57 61.85
CA ALA A 489 -23.27 21.88 61.75
C ALA A 489 -22.28 23.06 61.74
N ALA A 490 -21.18 22.97 62.49
CA ALA A 490 -20.20 24.06 62.60
C ALA A 490 -19.34 24.25 61.34
N LYS A 491 -19.06 23.17 60.59
CA LYS A 491 -18.18 23.20 59.39
C LYS A 491 -18.93 22.97 58.08
N SER A 492 -20.26 22.90 58.13
CA SER A 492 -21.13 22.68 56.97
C SER A 492 -20.93 23.75 55.88
N GLN A 493 -20.77 25.03 56.26
CA GLN A 493 -20.50 26.10 55.30
C GLN A 493 -19.17 25.90 54.55
N GLU A 494 -18.11 25.47 55.25
CA GLU A 494 -16.82 25.17 54.62
C GLU A 494 -16.92 23.96 53.69
N ALA A 495 -17.63 22.90 54.09
CA ALA A 495 -17.86 21.73 53.25
C ALA A 495 -18.63 22.10 51.96
N GLN A 496 -19.69 22.92 52.07
CA GLN A 496 -20.42 23.43 50.90
C GLN A 496 -19.53 24.28 49.97
N SER A 497 -18.63 25.08 50.52
CA SER A 497 -17.67 25.85 49.71
C SER A 497 -16.72 24.96 48.91
N ARG A 498 -16.28 23.85 49.51
CA ARG A 498 -15.39 22.87 48.87
C ARG A 498 -16.12 22.03 47.83
N ILE A 499 -17.40 21.69 48.05
CA ILE A 499 -18.25 21.05 47.02
C ILE A 499 -18.31 21.93 45.77
N LYS A 500 -18.59 23.23 45.93
CA LYS A 500 -18.60 24.19 44.81
C LYS A 500 -17.22 24.33 44.14
N LYS A 501 -16.13 24.20 44.91
CA LYS A 501 -14.76 24.18 44.34
C LYS A 501 -14.53 22.90 43.54
N LEU A 502 -14.96 21.75 44.04
CA LEU A 502 -14.82 20.45 43.38
C LEU A 502 -15.55 20.42 42.04
N GLU A 503 -16.78 20.94 41.98
CA GLU A 503 -17.59 21.06 40.74
C GLU A 503 -16.99 22.01 39.71
N LYS A 504 -16.24 23.02 40.14
CA LYS A 504 -15.57 23.99 39.25
C LYS A 504 -14.21 23.53 38.74
N LEU A 505 -13.62 22.48 39.33
CA LEU A 505 -12.33 21.97 38.86
C LEU A 505 -12.52 21.31 37.49
N PRO A 506 -11.70 21.66 36.47
CA PRO A 506 -11.78 21.01 35.16
C PRO A 506 -11.60 19.51 35.34
N VAL A 507 -12.42 18.71 34.66
CA VAL A 507 -12.21 17.27 34.59
C VAL A 507 -11.01 17.05 33.67
N LEU A 508 -9.83 16.88 34.26
CA LEU A 508 -8.66 16.43 33.51
C LEU A 508 -8.88 14.95 33.18
N GLU A 509 -8.76 14.63 31.90
CA GLU A 509 -8.68 13.25 31.46
C GLU A 509 -7.31 12.69 31.87
N PRO A 510 -7.22 11.42 32.29
CA PRO A 510 -5.94 10.79 32.56
C PRO A 510 -5.06 10.88 31.32
N PRO A 511 -3.77 11.23 31.46
CA PRO A 511 -2.88 11.25 30.32
C PRO A 511 -2.84 9.86 29.68
N GLU A 512 -2.76 9.88 28.37
CA GLU A 512 -2.78 8.67 27.56
C GLU A 512 -1.59 7.78 27.95
N GLN A 513 -1.91 6.56 28.36
CA GLN A 513 -0.90 5.53 28.53
C GLN A 513 -0.70 4.88 27.17
N ASP A 514 0.48 5.09 26.58
CA ASP A 514 0.94 4.28 25.47
C ASP A 514 0.87 2.82 25.94
N LYS A 515 0.16 1.97 25.19
CA LYS A 515 0.06 0.54 25.50
C LYS A 515 1.47 -0.03 25.46
N THR A 516 2.03 -0.35 26.62
CA THR A 516 3.31 -1.04 26.71
C THR A 516 3.13 -2.45 26.15
N ILE A 517 3.91 -2.76 25.13
CA ILE A 517 3.95 -4.08 24.51
C ILE A 517 5.18 -4.75 25.10
N ASP A 518 4.99 -5.83 25.85
CA ASP A 518 6.09 -6.60 26.41
C ASP A 518 6.15 -7.93 25.67
N PHE A 519 7.27 -8.26 25.03
CA PHE A 519 7.48 -9.57 24.42
C PHE A 519 8.18 -10.49 25.43
N LYS A 520 7.63 -11.69 25.64
CA LYS A 520 8.22 -12.70 26.53
C LYS A 520 8.56 -13.94 25.74
N PHE A 521 9.86 -14.16 25.52
CA PHE A 521 10.36 -15.41 24.96
C PHE A 521 10.42 -16.50 26.03
N PRO A 522 10.06 -17.75 25.69
CA PRO A 522 10.21 -18.87 26.62
C PRO A 522 11.68 -19.17 26.90
N GLU A 523 11.96 -19.73 28.08
CA GLU A 523 13.31 -20.16 28.44
C GLU A 523 13.73 -21.41 27.63
N CYS A 524 14.99 -21.43 27.21
CA CYS A 524 15.55 -22.51 26.40
C CYS A 524 16.17 -23.62 27.27
N ASP A 525 16.01 -24.86 26.82
CA ASP A 525 16.75 -26.00 27.37
C ASP A 525 18.25 -25.88 26.99
N LYS A 526 19.14 -26.39 27.85
CA LYS A 526 20.58 -26.42 27.54
C LYS A 526 20.91 -27.53 26.55
N LEU A 527 21.63 -27.19 25.48
CA LEU A 527 22.16 -28.13 24.49
C LEU A 527 23.68 -28.29 24.64
N SER A 528 24.18 -29.50 24.38
CA SER A 528 25.61 -29.79 24.33
C SER A 528 26.20 -29.35 22.97
N PRO A 529 27.34 -28.64 22.93
CA PRO A 529 28.03 -28.29 21.69
C PRO A 529 28.56 -29.55 20.97
N PRO A 530 28.74 -29.53 19.63
CA PRO A 530 28.52 -28.43 18.70
C PRO A 530 27.03 -28.20 18.38
N ILE A 531 26.66 -26.97 18.01
CA ILE A 531 25.26 -26.59 17.77
C ILE A 531 24.97 -26.42 16.29
N ILE A 532 25.58 -25.43 15.63
CA ILE A 532 25.63 -25.32 14.16
C ILE A 532 27.06 -24.96 13.77
N GLN A 533 27.66 -25.76 12.89
CA GLN A 533 28.98 -25.53 12.34
C GLN A 533 28.95 -25.65 10.82
N LEU A 534 29.43 -24.61 10.14
CA LEU A 534 29.67 -24.55 8.71
C LEU A 534 31.19 -24.60 8.49
N GLN A 535 31.66 -25.59 7.73
CA GLN A 535 33.07 -25.75 7.38
C GLN A 535 33.26 -25.75 5.86
N ASP A 536 34.04 -24.78 5.37
CA ASP A 536 34.41 -24.56 3.97
C ASP A 536 33.22 -24.64 3.00
N VAL A 537 32.10 -24.03 3.42
CA VAL A 537 30.84 -24.12 2.69
C VAL A 537 30.85 -23.20 1.48
N SER A 538 30.67 -23.79 0.30
CA SER A 538 30.50 -23.05 -0.96
C SER A 538 29.17 -23.39 -1.62
N PHE A 539 28.48 -22.37 -2.13
CA PHE A 539 27.17 -22.52 -2.78
C PHE A 539 26.95 -21.45 -3.86
N GLY A 540 26.33 -21.86 -4.97
CA GLY A 540 25.80 -21.00 -6.01
C GLY A 540 24.57 -21.66 -6.64
N TYR A 541 23.61 -20.88 -7.12
CA TYR A 541 22.48 -21.44 -7.88
C TYR A 541 22.95 -22.02 -9.22
N ASP A 542 23.94 -21.37 -9.82
CA ASP A 542 24.70 -21.88 -10.96
C ASP A 542 26.11 -22.25 -10.50
N GLU A 543 26.66 -23.33 -11.04
CA GLU A 543 28.02 -23.78 -10.71
C GLU A 543 29.09 -22.72 -11.07
N ASN A 544 28.80 -21.88 -12.05
CA ASN A 544 29.70 -20.83 -12.52
C ASN A 544 29.68 -19.58 -11.62
N ASN A 545 28.56 -19.31 -10.95
CA ASN A 545 28.35 -18.12 -10.14
C ASN A 545 28.15 -18.50 -8.66
N LEU A 546 29.27 -18.80 -8.00
CA LEU A 546 29.29 -19.05 -6.56
C LEU A 546 28.92 -17.78 -5.80
N LEU A 547 27.75 -17.80 -5.14
CA LEU A 547 27.28 -16.76 -4.24
C LEU A 547 28.03 -16.75 -2.92
N LEU A 548 28.45 -17.93 -2.45
CA LEU A 548 29.17 -18.15 -1.20
C LEU A 548 30.39 -19.04 -1.50
N LYS A 549 31.56 -18.64 -1.01
CA LYS A 549 32.84 -19.31 -1.19
C LYS A 549 33.51 -19.50 0.17
N ASP A 550 33.82 -20.76 0.49
CA ASP A 550 34.59 -21.20 1.66
C ASP A 550 34.16 -20.54 2.99
N VAL A 551 32.84 -20.54 3.24
CA VAL A 551 32.25 -19.94 4.43
C VAL A 551 32.48 -20.84 5.64
N ASN A 552 33.12 -20.27 6.67
CA ASN A 552 33.37 -20.89 7.97
C ASN A 552 32.63 -20.10 9.06
N LEU A 553 31.63 -20.72 9.70
CA LEU A 553 30.79 -20.08 10.73
C LEU A 553 30.42 -21.10 11.81
N ASP A 554 30.69 -20.77 13.07
CA ASP A 554 30.31 -21.56 14.26
C ASP A 554 29.29 -20.76 15.07
N VAL A 555 28.11 -21.33 15.30
CA VAL A 555 27.03 -20.69 16.06
C VAL A 555 26.76 -21.50 17.33
N GLN A 556 26.88 -20.82 18.47
CA GLN A 556 26.72 -21.36 19.82
C GLN A 556 25.42 -20.88 20.49
N MET A 557 25.08 -21.41 21.67
CA MET A 557 23.82 -21.04 22.39
C MET A 557 23.84 -19.59 22.90
N ASP A 558 25.01 -19.01 23.11
CA ASP A 558 25.20 -17.63 23.58
C ASP A 558 25.60 -16.68 22.45
N SER A 559 25.75 -17.18 21.22
CA SER A 559 26.06 -16.37 20.05
C SER A 559 24.99 -15.31 19.80
N ARG A 560 25.47 -14.10 19.49
CA ARG A 560 24.68 -12.91 19.14
C ARG A 560 25.26 -12.31 17.88
N ILE A 561 24.88 -12.88 16.74
CA ILE A 561 25.51 -12.63 15.44
C ILE A 561 24.56 -11.78 14.58
N ALA A 562 25.07 -10.65 14.09
CA ALA A 562 24.46 -9.86 13.04
C ALA A 562 25.09 -10.21 11.69
N LEU A 563 24.29 -10.62 10.71
CA LEU A 563 24.70 -10.82 9.32
C LEU A 563 24.34 -9.57 8.51
N VAL A 564 25.36 -8.85 8.04
CA VAL A 564 25.22 -7.62 7.27
C VAL A 564 25.82 -7.76 5.87
N GLY A 565 25.33 -6.97 4.93
CA GLY A 565 25.78 -6.99 3.53
C GLY A 565 24.70 -6.48 2.58
N ALA A 566 25.09 -6.20 1.35
CA ALA A 566 24.19 -5.70 0.29
C ALA A 566 23.06 -6.69 -0.02
N ASN A 567 21.96 -6.19 -0.57
CA ASN A 567 20.85 -7.05 -0.98
C ASN A 567 21.30 -7.95 -2.14
N GLY A 568 21.03 -9.26 -2.04
CA GLY A 568 21.43 -10.25 -3.04
C GLY A 568 22.81 -10.88 -2.84
N CYS A 569 23.59 -10.50 -1.82
CA CYS A 569 24.90 -11.12 -1.56
C CYS A 569 24.84 -12.55 -0.96
N GLY A 570 23.64 -13.12 -0.80
CA GLY A 570 23.45 -14.48 -0.31
C GLY A 570 23.14 -14.63 1.18
N LYS A 571 22.81 -13.56 1.92
CA LYS A 571 22.42 -13.62 3.36
C LYS A 571 21.35 -14.67 3.64
N THR A 572 20.19 -14.55 2.98
CA THR A 572 19.08 -15.51 3.10
C THR A 572 19.49 -16.91 2.62
N THR A 573 20.35 -17.01 1.60
CA THR A 573 20.87 -18.29 1.12
C THR A 573 21.72 -18.98 2.18
N LEU A 574 22.58 -18.24 2.90
CA LEU A 574 23.35 -18.75 4.02
C LEU A 574 22.44 -19.27 5.14
N LEU A 575 21.38 -18.53 5.48
CA LEU A 575 20.39 -18.97 6.46
C LEU A 575 19.71 -20.29 6.03
N LYS A 576 19.33 -20.40 4.75
CA LYS A 576 18.74 -21.63 4.18
C LYS A 576 19.69 -22.82 4.23
N ILE A 577 21.00 -22.59 4.02
CA ILE A 577 22.02 -23.64 4.15
C ILE A 577 22.15 -24.09 5.62
N MET A 578 22.16 -23.15 6.57
CA MET A 578 22.20 -23.47 8.01
C MET A 578 21.00 -24.29 8.48
N MET A 579 19.83 -24.08 7.86
CA MET A 579 18.62 -24.85 8.16
C MET A 579 18.52 -26.18 7.40
N GLU A 580 19.53 -26.54 6.59
CA GLU A 580 19.55 -27.70 5.68
C GLU A 580 18.43 -27.69 4.61
N GLN A 581 17.88 -26.51 4.28
CA GLN A 581 16.93 -26.37 3.16
C GLN A 581 17.65 -26.38 1.81
N LEU A 582 18.90 -25.92 1.79
CA LEU A 582 19.79 -25.96 0.63
C LEU A 582 21.02 -26.79 0.95
N ARG A 583 21.42 -27.65 0.01
CA ARG A 583 22.65 -28.45 0.15
C ARG A 583 23.82 -27.66 -0.43
N PRO A 584 24.95 -27.54 0.29
CA PRO A 584 26.13 -26.87 -0.23
C PRO A 584 26.75 -27.67 -1.37
N LEU A 585 27.42 -26.99 -2.31
CA LEU A 585 28.18 -27.64 -3.41
C LEU A 585 29.50 -28.22 -2.90
N LYS A 586 30.13 -27.53 -1.95
CA LYS A 586 31.33 -27.97 -1.24
C LYS A 586 31.21 -27.62 0.24
N GLY A 587 31.94 -28.34 1.08
CA GLY A 587 31.95 -28.15 2.53
C GLY A 587 30.91 -29.00 3.27
N PHE A 588 30.89 -28.87 4.59
CA PHE A 588 30.04 -29.65 5.47
C PHE A 588 29.26 -28.75 6.44
N VAL A 589 27.98 -29.07 6.64
CA VAL A 589 27.13 -28.46 7.65
C VAL A 589 26.88 -29.50 8.74
N SER A 590 27.22 -29.17 9.99
CA SER A 590 27.00 -30.02 11.17
C SER A 590 26.05 -29.34 12.13
N ARG A 591 24.95 -30.02 12.51
CA ARG A 591 23.97 -29.52 13.47
C ARG A 591 23.68 -30.51 14.58
N ASN A 592 23.34 -30.01 15.76
CA ASN A 592 22.86 -30.87 16.84
C ASN A 592 21.47 -31.44 16.48
N PRO A 593 21.25 -32.77 16.54
CA PRO A 593 19.96 -33.36 16.19
C PRO A 593 18.76 -32.90 17.04
N ARG A 594 19.02 -32.42 18.27
CA ARG A 594 17.98 -31.90 19.19
C ARG A 594 17.74 -30.39 19.03
N LEU A 595 18.48 -29.74 18.13
CA LEU A 595 18.37 -28.32 17.89
C LEU A 595 16.97 -27.97 17.35
N ARG A 596 16.38 -26.93 17.92
CA ARG A 596 15.12 -26.33 17.43
C ARG A 596 15.45 -24.91 17.01
N ILE A 597 15.20 -24.60 15.73
CA ILE A 597 15.47 -23.28 15.16
C ILE A 597 14.11 -22.60 14.94
N GLY A 598 13.96 -21.39 15.50
CA GLY A 598 12.85 -20.50 15.16
C GLY A 598 13.31 -19.58 14.04
N TYR A 599 12.80 -19.79 12.82
CA TYR A 599 13.16 -18.96 11.68
C TYR A 599 12.07 -17.94 11.37
N PHE A 600 12.43 -16.66 11.36
CA PHE A 600 11.60 -15.55 10.90
C PHE A 600 12.10 -15.06 9.54
N THR A 601 11.41 -15.40 8.46
CA THR A 601 11.55 -14.85 7.10
C THR A 601 10.87 -13.49 6.94
N GLN A 602 11.39 -12.71 5.99
CA GLN A 602 10.79 -11.46 5.51
C GLN A 602 9.36 -11.66 4.93
N HIS A 603 9.11 -12.80 4.25
CA HIS A 603 7.82 -13.12 3.61
C HIS A 603 6.88 -13.99 4.46
N HIS A 604 7.12 -14.10 5.78
CA HIS A 604 6.22 -14.90 6.61
C HIS A 604 4.80 -14.40 6.59
N VAL A 605 4.63 -13.08 6.47
CA VAL A 605 3.32 -12.44 6.43
C VAL A 605 2.49 -12.93 5.24
N ASP A 606 3.14 -13.15 4.10
CA ASP A 606 2.51 -13.61 2.86
C ASP A 606 2.17 -15.10 2.90
N SER A 607 2.91 -15.88 3.69
CA SER A 607 2.68 -17.33 3.86
C SER A 607 1.50 -17.66 4.78
N MET A 608 1.00 -16.69 5.54
CA MET A 608 -0.11 -16.89 6.47
C MET A 608 -1.46 -16.95 5.74
N ASP A 609 -2.33 -17.87 6.15
CA ASP A 609 -3.69 -17.96 5.60
C ASP A 609 -4.52 -16.76 6.07
N LEU A 610 -4.64 -15.76 5.19
CA LEU A 610 -5.32 -14.49 5.43
C LEU A 610 -6.81 -14.65 5.76
N THR A 611 -7.42 -15.79 5.41
CA THR A 611 -8.85 -16.04 5.62
C THR A 611 -9.19 -16.47 7.04
N THR A 612 -8.21 -17.00 7.78
CA THR A 612 -8.36 -17.53 9.14
C THR A 612 -8.11 -16.47 10.22
N SER A 613 -8.52 -16.74 11.46
CA SER A 613 -8.18 -15.89 12.60
C SER A 613 -6.81 -16.25 13.17
N ALA A 614 -6.16 -15.32 13.89
CA ALA A 614 -4.83 -15.59 14.46
C ALA A 614 -4.82 -16.81 15.41
N VAL A 615 -5.88 -16.97 16.22
CA VAL A 615 -6.03 -18.13 17.12
C VAL A 615 -6.24 -19.42 16.33
N ASP A 616 -7.12 -19.42 15.33
CA ASP A 616 -7.37 -20.59 14.48
C ASP A 616 -6.12 -21.00 13.69
N TRP A 617 -5.38 -20.03 13.17
CA TRP A 617 -4.14 -20.26 12.44
C TRP A 617 -3.06 -20.92 13.32
N MET A 618 -2.85 -20.47 14.56
CA MET A 618 -1.91 -21.15 15.47
C MET A 618 -2.40 -22.52 15.91
N SER A 619 -3.71 -22.69 16.13
CA SER A 619 -4.30 -23.99 16.50
C SER A 619 -4.09 -25.03 15.39
N LYS A 620 -4.25 -24.60 14.13
CA LYS A 620 -3.95 -25.42 12.93
C LYS A 620 -2.45 -25.70 12.77
N SER A 621 -1.60 -24.71 12.98
CA SER A 621 -0.15 -24.83 12.76
C SER A 621 0.55 -25.65 13.86
N PHE A 622 0.08 -25.52 15.10
CA PHE A 622 0.67 -26.16 16.28
C PHE A 622 -0.42 -26.79 17.14
N PRO A 623 -1.03 -27.92 16.72
CA PRO A 623 -2.11 -28.54 17.49
C PRO A 623 -1.60 -29.03 18.85
N GLY A 624 -2.41 -28.86 19.89
CA GLY A 624 -2.14 -29.46 21.21
C GLY A 624 -2.36 -28.56 22.42
N LYS A 625 -2.61 -27.26 22.23
CA LYS A 625 -2.99 -26.34 23.31
C LYS A 625 -4.45 -25.95 23.20
N THR A 626 -4.99 -25.40 24.28
CA THR A 626 -6.37 -24.89 24.30
C THR A 626 -6.45 -23.48 23.69
N ASP A 627 -7.61 -23.10 23.16
CA ASP A 627 -7.87 -21.74 22.65
C ASP A 627 -7.55 -20.64 23.68
N GLU A 628 -7.77 -20.90 24.98
CA GLU A 628 -7.45 -19.95 26.03
C GLU A 628 -5.93 -19.77 26.18
N GLU A 629 -5.15 -20.84 26.08
CA GLU A 629 -3.69 -20.79 26.11
C GLU A 629 -3.13 -20.05 24.89
N TYR A 630 -3.67 -20.28 23.69
CA TYR A 630 -3.27 -19.51 22.50
C TYR A 630 -3.59 -18.02 22.66
N ARG A 631 -4.75 -17.66 23.22
CA ARG A 631 -5.09 -16.25 23.49
C ARG A 631 -4.17 -15.63 24.54
N ARG A 632 -3.84 -16.36 25.61
CA ARG A 632 -2.91 -15.88 26.64
C ARG A 632 -1.51 -15.69 26.05
N HIS A 633 -1.08 -16.61 25.19
CA HIS A 633 0.19 -16.54 24.48
C HIS A 633 0.24 -15.37 23.48
N LEU A 634 -0.81 -15.16 22.67
CA LEU A 634 -0.92 -13.95 21.84
C LEU A 634 -0.92 -12.67 22.66
N GLY A 635 -1.56 -12.70 23.83
CA GLY A 635 -1.59 -11.58 24.76
C GLY A 635 -0.20 -11.13 25.20
N SER A 636 0.73 -12.08 25.39
CA SER A 636 2.14 -11.76 25.70
C SER A 636 2.96 -11.28 24.51
N PHE A 637 2.36 -11.17 23.31
CA PHE A 637 2.94 -10.48 22.16
C PHE A 637 2.12 -9.22 21.79
N GLY A 638 1.31 -8.71 22.72
CA GLY A 638 0.52 -7.50 22.55
C GLY A 638 -0.77 -7.67 21.72
N ILE A 639 -1.15 -8.89 21.36
CA ILE A 639 -2.39 -9.18 20.65
C ILE A 639 -3.46 -9.55 21.68
N THR A 640 -4.27 -8.56 22.04
CA THR A 640 -5.24 -8.66 23.14
C THR A 640 -6.69 -8.56 22.65
N GLY A 641 -7.61 -9.17 23.40
CA GLY A 641 -9.05 -9.02 23.18
C GLY A 641 -9.55 -9.58 21.84
N THR A 642 -10.28 -8.76 21.10
CA THR A 642 -10.93 -9.13 19.83
C THR A 642 -9.95 -9.28 18.68
N LEU A 643 -8.75 -8.69 18.75
CA LEU A 643 -7.73 -8.75 17.69
C LEU A 643 -7.32 -10.19 17.36
N GLY A 644 -7.23 -11.07 18.37
CA GLY A 644 -6.88 -12.49 18.15
C GLY A 644 -7.96 -13.29 17.40
N LEU A 645 -9.21 -12.81 17.40
CA LEU A 645 -10.34 -13.45 16.74
C LEU A 645 -10.63 -12.85 15.35
N GLN A 646 -10.05 -11.69 15.04
CA GLN A 646 -10.18 -11.09 13.72
C GLN A 646 -9.44 -11.93 12.67
N LYS A 647 -9.92 -11.86 11.43
CA LYS A 647 -9.26 -12.48 10.30
C LYS A 647 -7.90 -11.84 10.08
N MET A 648 -6.91 -12.64 9.73
CA MET A 648 -5.54 -12.20 9.47
C MET A 648 -5.50 -11.09 8.40
N GLN A 649 -6.39 -11.11 7.40
CA GLN A 649 -6.51 -10.05 6.39
C GLN A 649 -6.70 -8.64 6.96
N LEU A 650 -7.40 -8.50 8.10
CA LEU A 650 -7.71 -7.19 8.71
C LEU A 650 -6.60 -6.69 9.64
N LEU A 651 -5.64 -7.55 10.01
CA LEU A 651 -4.54 -7.16 10.88
C LEU A 651 -3.51 -6.34 10.11
N SER A 652 -2.91 -5.36 10.78
CA SER A 652 -1.79 -4.59 10.21
C SER A 652 -0.55 -5.47 10.04
N GLY A 653 0.38 -5.09 9.15
CA GLY A 653 1.64 -5.82 8.95
C GLY A 653 2.38 -6.10 10.26
N GLY A 654 2.49 -5.10 11.14
CA GLY A 654 3.10 -5.27 12.46
C GLY A 654 2.34 -6.20 13.40
N GLN A 655 1.01 -6.20 13.36
CA GLN A 655 0.22 -7.17 14.12
C GLN A 655 0.43 -8.59 13.59
N LYS A 656 0.49 -8.77 12.27
CA LYS A 656 0.82 -10.07 11.64
C LYS A 656 2.23 -10.53 12.04
N SER A 657 3.23 -9.64 12.03
CA SER A 657 4.58 -9.96 12.51
C SER A 657 4.57 -10.41 13.97
N ARG A 658 3.78 -9.78 14.84
CA ARG A 658 3.62 -10.21 16.25
C ARG A 658 2.98 -11.60 16.37
N VAL A 659 1.99 -11.93 15.54
CA VAL A 659 1.43 -13.30 15.46
C VAL A 659 2.53 -14.29 15.04
N ALA A 660 3.35 -13.93 14.06
CA ALA A 660 4.45 -14.77 13.61
C ALA A 660 5.50 -14.97 14.71
N PHE A 661 5.91 -13.92 15.43
CA PHE A 661 6.77 -14.06 16.60
C PHE A 661 6.16 -14.96 17.67
N ALA A 662 4.87 -14.80 17.97
CA ALA A 662 4.17 -15.68 18.89
C ALA A 662 4.21 -17.14 18.41
N ALA A 663 3.98 -17.40 17.13
CA ALA A 663 4.04 -18.75 16.58
C ALA A 663 5.43 -19.38 16.67
N LEU A 664 6.50 -18.60 16.42
CA LEU A 664 7.88 -19.09 16.54
C LEU A 664 8.22 -19.50 17.98
N CYS A 665 7.66 -18.80 18.96
CA CYS A 665 7.92 -19.05 20.36
C CYS A 665 7.21 -20.31 20.88
N LEU A 666 6.13 -20.75 20.23
CA LEU A 666 5.41 -21.96 20.65
C LEU A 666 6.30 -23.22 20.61
N ASN A 667 7.31 -23.25 19.75
CA ASN A 667 8.25 -24.37 19.59
C ASN A 667 9.42 -24.36 20.58
N ASN A 668 9.49 -23.40 21.51
CA ASN A 668 10.64 -23.20 22.41
C ASN A 668 11.99 -23.31 21.65
N PRO A 669 12.24 -22.41 20.68
CA PRO A 669 13.42 -22.47 19.83
C PRO A 669 14.68 -22.25 20.68
N HIS A 670 15.75 -22.98 20.36
CA HIS A 670 17.06 -22.80 21.00
C HIS A 670 17.88 -21.72 20.31
N ILE A 671 17.73 -21.59 18.99
CA ILE A 671 18.30 -20.52 18.18
C ILE A 671 17.18 -19.79 17.44
N LEU A 672 17.19 -18.47 17.50
CA LEU A 672 16.35 -17.59 16.71
C LEU A 672 17.14 -17.09 15.51
N VAL A 673 16.64 -17.39 14.31
CA VAL A 673 17.16 -16.86 13.05
C VAL A 673 16.16 -15.82 12.56
N LEU A 674 16.55 -14.56 12.53
CA LEU A 674 15.67 -13.43 12.26
C LEU A 674 16.12 -12.72 10.98
N ASP A 675 15.35 -12.83 9.90
CA ASP A 675 15.61 -12.18 8.61
C ASP A 675 14.78 -10.90 8.51
N GLU A 676 15.44 -9.75 8.72
CA GLU A 676 14.87 -8.40 8.78
C GLU A 676 13.67 -8.26 9.73
N PRO A 677 13.84 -8.52 11.04
CA PRO A 677 12.74 -8.52 12.01
C PRO A 677 12.14 -7.13 12.28
N SER A 678 12.86 -6.05 11.92
CA SER A 678 12.38 -4.67 12.02
C SER A 678 11.25 -4.37 11.02
N ASN A 679 11.16 -5.12 9.92
CA ASN A 679 10.15 -4.89 8.89
C ASN A 679 8.73 -4.98 9.48
N HIS A 680 7.94 -3.95 9.20
CA HIS A 680 6.55 -3.79 9.66
C HIS A 680 6.34 -3.66 11.18
N LEU A 681 7.39 -3.68 12.02
CA LEU A 681 7.24 -3.37 13.43
C LEU A 681 7.23 -1.85 13.65
N ASP A 682 6.36 -1.40 14.55
CA ASP A 682 6.38 -0.02 15.03
C ASP A 682 7.52 0.18 16.03
N THR A 683 7.86 1.44 16.29
CA THR A 683 8.92 1.84 17.22
C THR A 683 8.77 1.16 18.59
N THR A 684 7.55 1.06 19.11
CA THR A 684 7.24 0.43 20.39
C THR A 684 7.38 -1.10 20.34
N GLY A 685 6.94 -1.75 19.26
CA GLY A 685 7.13 -3.19 19.07
C GLY A 685 8.59 -3.57 18.84
N LEU A 686 9.37 -2.70 18.21
CA LEU A 686 10.81 -2.89 18.03
C LEU A 686 11.57 -2.77 19.35
N ASP A 687 11.27 -1.77 20.18
CA ASP A 687 11.84 -1.65 21.52
C ASP A 687 11.52 -2.90 22.38
N ALA A 688 10.27 -3.38 22.31
CA ALA A 688 9.84 -4.61 22.99
C ALA A 688 10.59 -5.85 22.51
N LEU A 689 10.84 -5.95 21.19
CA LEU A 689 11.61 -7.03 20.59
C LEU A 689 13.07 -6.98 21.05
N VAL A 690 13.69 -5.81 21.05
CA VAL A 690 15.07 -5.61 21.51
C VAL A 690 15.21 -6.04 22.98
N GLU A 691 14.30 -5.63 23.85
CA GLU A 691 14.31 -6.03 25.26
C GLU A 691 14.14 -7.54 25.43
N ALA A 692 13.23 -8.14 24.66
CA ALA A 692 13.01 -9.58 24.71
C ALA A 692 14.23 -10.37 24.21
N LEU A 693 14.88 -9.93 23.12
CA LEU A 693 16.09 -10.58 22.58
C LEU A 693 17.29 -10.46 23.52
N LYS A 694 17.40 -9.36 24.26
CA LYS A 694 18.40 -9.20 25.32
C LYS A 694 18.21 -10.22 26.44
N ASN A 695 16.96 -10.46 26.84
CA ASN A 695 16.61 -11.39 27.92
C ASN A 695 16.56 -12.87 27.48
N PHE A 696 16.66 -13.16 26.18
CA PHE A 696 16.56 -14.52 25.66
C PHE A 696 17.81 -15.36 25.98
N ASN A 697 17.66 -16.57 26.50
CA ASN A 697 18.80 -17.42 26.91
C ASN A 697 19.37 -18.32 25.78
N GLY A 698 18.80 -18.27 24.58
CA GLY A 698 19.27 -19.02 23.41
C GLY A 698 20.11 -18.19 22.45
N GLY A 699 20.55 -18.79 21.33
CA GLY A 699 21.38 -18.12 20.33
C GLY A 699 20.54 -17.22 19.43
N VAL A 700 21.07 -16.07 19.02
CA VAL A 700 20.37 -15.13 18.11
C VAL A 700 21.27 -14.88 16.90
N LEU A 701 20.73 -15.18 15.72
CA LEU A 701 21.29 -14.85 14.42
C LEU A 701 20.32 -13.89 13.73
N MET A 702 20.73 -12.66 13.49
CA MET A 702 19.89 -11.63 12.91
C MET A 702 20.49 -11.11 11.60
N VAL A 703 19.70 -11.07 10.54
CA VAL A 703 19.93 -10.21 9.38
C VAL A 703 19.09 -8.97 9.60
N SER A 704 19.72 -7.80 9.64
CA SER A 704 19.03 -6.53 9.79
C SER A 704 19.84 -5.42 9.11
N HIS A 705 19.15 -4.39 8.65
CA HIS A 705 19.77 -3.11 8.27
C HIS A 705 19.67 -2.04 9.38
N ASP A 706 18.89 -2.29 10.43
CA ASP A 706 18.71 -1.33 11.52
C ASP A 706 19.90 -1.34 12.48
N ILE A 707 20.65 -0.24 12.43
CA ILE A 707 21.85 0.00 13.24
C ILE A 707 21.53 -0.08 14.74
N SER A 708 20.39 0.46 15.17
CA SER A 708 20.02 0.54 16.59
C SER A 708 19.70 -0.83 17.19
N VAL A 709 19.04 -1.70 16.40
CA VAL A 709 18.73 -3.08 16.81
C VAL A 709 20.01 -3.91 16.86
N ILE A 710 20.89 -3.78 15.87
CA ILE A 710 22.16 -4.51 15.83
C ILE A 710 23.05 -4.13 17.00
N ASP A 711 23.26 -2.83 17.23
CA ASP A 711 24.11 -2.31 18.31
C ASP A 711 23.61 -2.76 19.70
N SER A 712 22.29 -2.82 19.87
CA SER A 712 21.69 -3.16 21.16
C SER A 712 21.65 -4.67 21.46
N VAL A 713 21.56 -5.54 20.45
CA VAL A 713 21.37 -7.00 20.63
C VAL A 713 22.61 -7.81 20.27
N CYS A 714 23.34 -7.42 19.21
CA CYS A 714 24.39 -8.24 18.61
C CYS A 714 25.78 -7.87 19.16
N LYS A 715 26.62 -8.89 19.34
CA LYS A 715 28.01 -8.72 19.79
C LYS A 715 29.02 -8.94 18.68
N GLU A 716 28.64 -9.72 17.67
CA GLU A 716 29.50 -10.04 16.53
C GLU A 716 28.81 -9.64 15.25
N ILE A 717 29.55 -9.00 14.35
CA ILE A 717 29.08 -8.60 13.04
C ILE A 717 29.81 -9.43 12.00
N TRP A 718 29.05 -10.05 11.12
CA TRP A 718 29.54 -10.87 10.03
C TRP A 718 29.10 -10.25 8.71
N VAL A 719 30.08 -9.87 7.90
CA VAL A 719 29.89 -9.16 6.64
C VAL A 719 29.96 -10.15 5.49
N SER A 720 28.94 -10.14 4.64
CA SER A 720 28.87 -10.93 3.41
C SER A 720 29.17 -10.05 2.20
N GLU A 721 30.40 -10.10 1.72
CA GLU A 721 30.91 -9.30 0.59
C GLU A 721 31.74 -10.16 -0.37
N GLN A 722 31.56 -9.92 -1.68
CA GLN A 722 32.30 -10.59 -2.76
C GLN A 722 32.25 -12.14 -2.70
N GLY A 723 31.16 -12.67 -2.15
CA GLY A 723 30.93 -14.09 -1.96
C GLY A 723 31.69 -14.71 -0.77
N THR A 724 32.33 -13.92 0.08
CA THR A 724 32.93 -14.38 1.33
C THR A 724 32.16 -13.83 2.52
N VAL A 725 32.07 -14.63 3.58
CA VAL A 725 31.43 -14.23 4.84
C VAL A 725 32.50 -14.19 5.91
N LYS A 726 32.83 -12.99 6.39
CA LYS A 726 33.91 -12.76 7.36
C LYS A 726 33.41 -12.00 8.57
N ARG A 727 34.00 -12.30 9.73
CA ARG A 727 33.82 -11.51 10.93
C ARG A 727 34.45 -10.12 10.73
N PHE A 728 33.68 -9.07 11.00
CA PHE A 728 34.15 -7.70 10.98
C PHE A 728 34.69 -7.30 12.35
N GLU A 729 35.91 -6.76 12.37
CA GLU A 729 36.55 -6.26 13.59
C GLU A 729 36.20 -4.77 13.76
N GLY A 730 35.00 -4.50 14.28
CA GLY A 730 34.53 -3.14 14.53
C GLY A 730 33.08 -3.10 15.02
N THR A 731 32.61 -1.89 15.31
CA THR A 731 31.21 -1.63 15.62
C THR A 731 30.37 -1.49 14.34
N ILE A 732 29.05 -1.49 14.48
CA ILE A 732 28.15 -1.27 13.33
C ILE A 732 28.30 0.14 12.74
N TYR A 733 28.72 1.12 13.55
CA TYR A 733 29.03 2.48 13.09
C TYR A 733 30.30 2.49 12.21
N ASP A 734 31.33 1.74 12.59
CA ASP A 734 32.54 1.59 11.77
C ASP A 734 32.22 0.91 10.43
N TYR A 735 31.29 -0.06 10.45
CA TYR A 735 30.81 -0.69 9.22
C TYR A 735 30.01 0.28 8.33
N ARG A 736 29.16 1.14 8.91
CA ARG A 736 28.45 2.20 8.18
C ARG A 736 29.44 3.13 7.48
N ASP A 737 30.45 3.60 8.19
CA ASP A 737 31.47 4.50 7.65
C ASP A 737 32.28 3.82 6.53
N TYR A 738 32.61 2.54 6.72
CA TYR A 738 33.25 1.72 5.68
C TYR A 738 32.40 1.60 4.42
N ILE A 739 31.09 1.38 4.56
CA ILE A 739 30.16 1.32 3.43
C ILE A 739 30.07 2.68 2.73
N LEU A 740 29.93 3.78 3.48
CA LEU A 740 29.81 5.11 2.92
C LEU A 740 31.08 5.47 2.12
N GLN A 741 32.26 5.20 2.67
CA GLN A 741 33.52 5.41 1.94
C GLN A 741 33.63 4.53 0.69
N SER A 742 33.12 3.30 0.74
CA SER A 742 33.09 2.40 -0.41
C SER A 742 32.10 2.87 -1.48
N ALA A 743 30.95 3.41 -1.07
CA ALA A 743 29.96 4.02 -1.96
C ALA A 743 30.50 5.31 -2.60
N ASP A 744 31.20 6.15 -1.84
CA ASP A 744 31.90 7.34 -2.33
C ASP A 744 32.98 6.98 -3.36
N ALA A 745 33.72 5.90 -3.10
CA ALA A 745 34.75 5.39 -4.00
C ALA A 745 34.17 4.76 -5.28
N ALA A 746 33.00 4.12 -5.18
CA ALA A 746 32.23 3.62 -6.32
C ALA A 746 31.49 4.74 -7.09
N GLY A 747 31.65 6.01 -6.68
CA GLY A 747 31.07 7.17 -7.35
C GLY A 747 29.57 7.36 -7.10
N VAL A 748 28.99 6.68 -6.11
CA VAL A 748 27.55 6.76 -5.77
C VAL A 748 27.19 8.12 -5.14
N VAL A 749 28.17 8.78 -4.52
CA VAL A 749 27.99 10.06 -3.78
C VAL A 749 28.80 11.21 -4.41
N LYS A 750 29.73 10.94 -5.34
CA LYS A 750 30.56 12.00 -5.94
C LYS A 750 29.87 12.73 -7.09
N LYS A 751 29.40 13.95 -6.78
CA LYS A 751 28.91 15.05 -7.65
C LYS A 751 27.56 14.83 -8.33
N HIS A 752 26.49 15.18 -7.61
CA HIS A 752 25.55 16.15 -8.16
C HIS A 752 26.05 17.58 -7.88
#